data_AF-A0AAE3FPR3-F1
#
_entry.id   AF-A0AAE3FPR3-F1
#
_cell.length_a   1.000
_cell.length_b   1.000
_cell.length_c   1.000
_cell.angle_alpha   90.00
_cell.angle_beta   90.00
_cell.angle_gamma   90.00
#
_symmetry.space_group_name_H-M   'P 1'
#
loop_
_entity.id
_entity.type
_entity.pdbx_description
1 polymer ?
#
loop_
_entity_poly.entity_id
_entity_poly.type
_entity_poly.pdbx_seq_one_letter_code
_entity_poly.pdbx_strand_id
1 'polypeptide(L)'
;MTVLAVSGLAIGPAAADEAADLDELAGEGTEANPYVITTVEELQAMNQDLEAHYVLGNDIDASETDAWDAGQGFVPIGDRVSGDRSTTLFSGSFDGQGHTVTGLTIERPGSDYVGPFGGSSGTIENVTFEDVDMQGNTNVGGVVGYTTGEVRYVTVTGTVESKEGDIGGIAGRVSEGTVERASVDATVRSGESHAGGVIGTTFSEITEVSSAGTVHSEDAVAGGVVGHHASDAVVTQAYSSADVSAPIGVGGAFGSHDEPSIGVYSTGAVDASEEDPYGFAGFIPNNGAAPSTAYWDVDSSETDVGIGNDDEHATGLRTSEMTGAAAEENMDLDFGEYWTTTDEYPILQWQVEEVDLSVTQSTIGEGESTSATVELTLHDGSTVTASEVADYDTEEAIASVEDGSVEANSIGQTDITATVAGQSDTVSVEVLEPPSIEFVDAELDTETVVEGTTAKVSATYENTGGPGSETVSVAVGDEQASITTFQLDADEETTETITWSADRSGTVSLGDDEELGELQVVEPANVSLQSVELPEEATQDREYEIEPVFETDLDTSVWTTLELRVDGDRVLEDEFEVREDGTVEPIEYVHDEDGTTTHVVEHYDQTETGTVEVLPPADFELEDLEVPETVEQGDTETVGVTVRNVGGGIDDAEIALALDGEEVDTQAVTLDRNEDTTVEFDATFDDAGDVELVVSSPDDEIAQSMTVDGGDEGESTDESDDDDGLPGFTVVAGLVAVLVTLGAVARRE
;
A
#
# COMPACT_ATOMS: atom_id res chain seq x y z
N MET A 1 29.61 8.52 -62.55
CA MET A 1 30.71 8.34 -61.57
C MET A 1 31.08 9.72 -61.08
N THR A 2 30.77 10.14 -59.87
CA THR A 2 30.48 9.38 -58.65
C THR A 2 29.62 10.26 -57.75
N VAL A 3 28.49 9.71 -57.31
CA VAL A 3 27.68 10.22 -56.21
C VAL A 3 28.49 10.02 -54.93
N LEU A 4 28.75 11.10 -54.19
CA LEU A 4 29.20 11.03 -52.81
C LEU A 4 27.96 11.32 -51.96
N ALA A 5 27.35 10.24 -51.50
CA ALA A 5 26.38 10.28 -50.42
C ALA A 5 27.12 10.69 -49.15
N VAL A 6 26.69 11.80 -48.54
CA VAL A 6 26.96 12.07 -47.14
C VAL A 6 25.73 11.56 -46.41
N SER A 7 25.90 10.39 -45.79
CA SER A 7 24.97 9.83 -44.82
C SER A 7 25.14 10.57 -43.49
N GLY A 8 24.03 10.84 -42.81
CA GLY A 8 24.02 11.14 -41.37
C GLY A 8 23.70 12.59 -41.02
N LEU A 9 22.42 12.94 -41.09
CA LEU A 9 21.71 13.62 -40.01
C LEU A 9 20.28 13.08 -40.08
N ALA A 10 19.89 12.27 -39.09
CA ALA A 10 18.48 12.06 -38.82
C ALA A 10 17.95 13.42 -38.36
N ILE A 11 17.12 14.03 -39.21
CA ILE A 11 16.30 15.18 -38.85
C ILE A 11 15.15 14.55 -38.05
N GLY A 12 15.04 14.88 -36.75
CA GLY A 12 13.87 14.50 -35.96
C GLY A 12 12.58 15.08 -36.57
N PRO A 13 11.41 14.49 -36.32
CA PRO A 13 10.17 14.95 -36.93
C PRO A 13 9.86 16.39 -36.50
N ALA A 14 9.28 17.16 -37.41
CA ALA A 14 8.83 18.52 -37.16
C ALA A 14 7.43 18.47 -36.54
N ALA A 15 7.14 19.30 -35.53
CA ALA A 15 5.87 19.35 -34.77
C ALA A 15 4.58 19.56 -35.58
N ALA A 16 4.67 19.75 -36.90
CA ALA A 16 3.51 19.84 -37.81
C ALA A 16 3.19 18.53 -38.55
N ASP A 17 4.04 17.49 -38.47
CA ASP A 17 3.84 16.19 -39.13
C ASP A 17 3.28 15.12 -38.16
N GLU A 18 3.02 15.47 -36.88
CA GLU A 18 2.58 14.54 -35.82
C GLU A 18 1.24 14.91 -35.16
N ALA A 19 0.62 16.04 -35.51
CA ALA A 19 -0.74 16.34 -35.01
C ALA A 19 -1.76 15.38 -35.65
N ALA A 20 -2.67 14.85 -34.85
CA ALA A 20 -3.78 14.03 -35.34
C ALA A 20 -4.69 14.84 -36.30
N ASP A 21 -5.37 14.17 -37.23
CA ASP A 21 -6.37 14.83 -38.08
C ASP A 21 -7.68 14.96 -37.31
N LEU A 22 -8.22 16.19 -37.17
CA LEU A 22 -9.47 16.44 -36.44
C LEU A 22 -10.65 15.59 -36.96
N ASP A 23 -10.65 15.26 -38.26
CA ASP A 23 -11.70 14.43 -38.88
C ASP A 23 -11.65 12.95 -38.40
N GLU A 24 -10.56 12.53 -37.74
CA GLU A 24 -10.36 11.19 -37.20
C GLU A 24 -10.70 11.08 -35.69
N LEU A 25 -10.87 12.21 -34.99
CA LEU A 25 -11.23 12.23 -33.57
C LEU A 25 -12.70 11.81 -33.36
N ALA A 26 -12.99 11.27 -32.18
CA ALA A 26 -14.37 11.09 -31.76
C ALA A 26 -15.03 12.45 -31.48
N GLY A 27 -16.25 12.66 -31.96
CA GLY A 27 -16.97 13.93 -31.84
C GLY A 27 -17.14 14.66 -33.17
N GLU A 28 -17.78 15.83 -33.13
CA GLU A 28 -17.96 16.71 -34.31
C GLU A 28 -17.46 18.15 -34.04
N GLY A 29 -16.79 18.38 -32.91
CA GLY A 29 -16.29 19.70 -32.50
C GLY A 29 -17.37 20.72 -32.15
N THR A 30 -18.62 20.29 -31.97
CA THR A 30 -19.75 21.17 -31.62
C THR A 30 -20.00 21.12 -30.12
N GLU A 31 -20.64 22.15 -29.55
CA GLU A 31 -21.01 22.19 -28.12
C GLU A 31 -21.80 20.93 -27.66
N ALA A 32 -22.68 20.41 -28.51
CA ALA A 32 -23.49 19.23 -28.21
C ALA A 32 -22.76 17.90 -28.44
N ASN A 33 -21.62 17.93 -29.14
CA ASN A 33 -20.83 16.76 -29.51
C ASN A 33 -19.36 17.21 -29.69
N PRO A 34 -18.67 17.53 -28.58
CA PRO A 34 -17.29 18.03 -28.61
C PRO A 34 -16.34 16.97 -29.15
N TYR A 35 -15.19 17.39 -29.65
CA TYR A 35 -14.09 16.46 -29.92
C TYR A 35 -13.55 15.89 -28.60
N VAL A 36 -13.32 14.57 -28.57
CA VAL A 36 -12.74 13.88 -27.42
C VAL A 36 -11.24 13.74 -27.65
N ILE A 37 -10.45 14.27 -26.73
CA ILE A 37 -9.00 14.25 -26.73
C ILE A 37 -8.51 13.18 -25.76
N THR A 38 -7.69 12.26 -26.25
CA THR A 38 -7.18 11.10 -25.48
C THR A 38 -5.65 10.98 -25.49
N THR A 39 -4.98 11.79 -26.32
CA THR A 39 -3.53 11.80 -26.54
C THR A 39 -2.99 13.21 -26.67
N VAL A 40 -1.68 13.39 -26.47
CA VAL A 40 -1.04 14.71 -26.57
C VAL A 40 -0.98 15.23 -28.02
N GLU A 41 -0.95 14.34 -29.01
CA GLU A 41 -1.03 14.70 -30.43
C GLU A 41 -2.43 15.19 -30.84
N GLU A 42 -3.48 14.62 -30.26
CA GLU A 42 -4.86 15.12 -30.41
C GLU A 42 -5.02 16.48 -29.71
N LEU A 43 -4.41 16.67 -28.54
CA LEU A 43 -4.37 17.97 -27.87
C LEU A 43 -3.68 19.02 -28.77
N GLN A 44 -2.56 18.65 -29.40
CA GLN A 44 -1.87 19.53 -30.36
C GLN A 44 -2.72 19.84 -31.59
N ALA A 45 -3.59 18.92 -32.02
CA ALA A 45 -4.47 19.07 -33.17
C ALA A 45 -5.54 20.17 -33.00
N MET A 46 -5.82 20.62 -31.77
CA MET A 46 -6.75 21.72 -31.50
C MET A 46 -6.41 23.02 -32.27
N ASN A 47 -5.13 23.22 -32.62
CA ASN A 47 -4.69 24.34 -33.46
C ASN A 47 -5.28 24.35 -34.88
N GLN A 48 -5.91 23.25 -35.31
CA GLN A 48 -6.57 23.15 -36.62
C GLN A 48 -7.98 23.77 -36.62
N ASP A 49 -8.67 23.81 -35.47
CA ASP A 49 -9.97 24.46 -35.30
C ASP A 49 -10.11 25.11 -33.90
N LEU A 50 -9.78 26.39 -33.84
CA LEU A 50 -9.79 27.18 -32.60
C LEU A 50 -11.21 27.60 -32.15
N GLU A 51 -12.25 27.34 -32.95
CA GLU A 51 -13.65 27.67 -32.63
C GLU A 51 -14.42 26.45 -32.10
N ALA A 52 -13.84 25.24 -32.19
CA ALA A 52 -14.47 23.99 -31.80
C ALA A 52 -14.47 23.73 -30.28
N HIS A 53 -15.29 22.79 -29.85
CA HIS A 53 -15.43 22.36 -28.45
C HIS A 53 -14.73 21.03 -28.23
N TYR A 54 -14.01 20.93 -27.11
CA TYR A 54 -13.11 19.83 -26.78
C TYR A 54 -13.35 19.36 -25.35
N VAL A 55 -13.27 18.03 -25.14
CA VAL A 55 -13.26 17.40 -23.83
C VAL A 55 -12.09 16.43 -23.72
N LEU A 56 -11.47 16.30 -22.55
CA LEU A 56 -10.56 15.17 -22.28
C LEU A 56 -11.36 13.88 -22.04
N GLY A 57 -10.90 12.77 -22.60
CA GLY A 57 -11.47 11.44 -22.40
C GLY A 57 -10.71 10.57 -21.40
N ASN A 58 -9.50 10.98 -21.02
CA ASN A 58 -8.60 10.35 -20.05
C ASN A 58 -7.47 11.34 -19.70
N ASP A 59 -6.67 10.98 -18.70
CA ASP A 59 -5.43 11.69 -18.39
C ASP A 59 -4.43 11.54 -19.54
N ILE A 60 -3.64 12.58 -19.79
CA ILE A 60 -2.68 12.66 -20.89
C ILE A 60 -1.27 12.78 -20.31
N ASP A 61 -0.41 11.82 -20.67
CA ASP A 61 1.04 11.95 -20.50
C ASP A 61 1.60 12.76 -21.69
N ALA A 62 2.08 13.97 -21.42
CA ALA A 62 2.64 14.90 -22.38
C ALA A 62 4.17 15.00 -22.30
N SER A 63 4.84 14.11 -21.55
CA SER A 63 6.29 14.14 -21.32
C SER A 63 7.12 14.07 -22.60
N GLU A 64 6.60 13.46 -23.66
CA GLU A 64 7.29 13.38 -24.96
C GLU A 64 7.42 14.71 -25.68
N THR A 65 6.67 15.74 -25.24
CA THR A 65 6.71 17.06 -25.85
C THR A 65 8.08 17.72 -25.70
N ASP A 66 8.90 17.32 -24.72
CA ASP A 66 10.27 17.82 -24.52
C ASP A 66 11.16 17.73 -25.77
N ALA A 67 10.95 16.72 -26.61
CA ALA A 67 11.69 16.46 -27.83
C ALA A 67 11.05 17.10 -29.08
N TRP A 68 9.83 17.64 -28.96
CA TRP A 68 9.07 18.20 -30.07
C TRP A 68 9.64 19.53 -30.55
N ASP A 69 9.34 19.87 -31.81
CA ASP A 69 9.74 21.13 -32.48
C ASP A 69 11.24 21.47 -32.31
N ALA A 70 12.08 20.44 -32.43
CA ALA A 70 13.53 20.53 -32.20
C ALA A 70 13.92 20.99 -30.78
N GLY A 71 13.19 20.51 -29.78
CA GLY A 71 13.37 20.83 -28.36
C GLY A 71 12.73 22.15 -27.93
N GLN A 72 11.77 22.67 -28.70
CA GLN A 72 10.98 23.84 -28.32
C GLN A 72 9.66 23.46 -27.64
N GLY A 73 9.36 22.17 -27.52
CA GLY A 73 8.15 21.72 -26.85
C GLY A 73 6.90 21.77 -27.72
N PHE A 74 5.78 21.62 -27.03
CA PHE A 74 4.43 21.79 -27.55
C PHE A 74 4.27 23.18 -28.22
N VAL A 75 3.45 23.25 -29.27
CA VAL A 75 3.10 24.50 -29.96
C VAL A 75 1.83 25.05 -29.29
N PRO A 76 1.88 26.24 -28.67
CA PRO A 76 0.73 26.84 -27.99
C PRO A 76 -0.55 26.83 -28.85
N ILE A 77 -1.69 26.53 -28.22
CA ILE A 77 -3.01 26.56 -28.84
C ILE A 77 -3.48 28.01 -28.93
N GLY A 78 -3.73 28.47 -30.14
CA GLY A 78 -4.00 29.87 -30.40
C GLY A 78 -2.78 30.77 -30.21
N ASP A 79 -2.79 31.93 -30.86
CA ASP A 79 -1.68 32.87 -30.89
C ASP A 79 -2.17 34.32 -30.79
N ARG A 80 -1.44 35.11 -30.00
CA ARG A 80 -1.51 36.55 -29.98
C ARG A 80 -0.19 37.12 -30.48
N VAL A 81 -0.14 37.59 -31.72
CA VAL A 81 1.08 38.22 -32.23
C VAL A 81 1.19 39.67 -31.76
N SER A 82 2.21 39.98 -30.96
CA SER A 82 2.53 41.36 -30.55
C SER A 82 2.80 42.25 -31.78
N GLY A 83 2.00 43.32 -31.95
CA GLY A 83 2.19 44.31 -33.01
C GLY A 83 1.55 43.98 -34.37
N ASP A 84 0.95 42.79 -34.54
CA ASP A 84 0.04 42.47 -35.64
C ASP A 84 -1.42 42.54 -35.14
N ARG A 85 -2.36 42.91 -36.02
CA ARG A 85 -3.80 42.85 -35.73
C ARG A 85 -4.42 41.49 -36.07
N SER A 86 -3.63 40.57 -36.63
CA SER A 86 -4.03 39.19 -36.84
C SER A 86 -3.86 38.41 -35.53
N THR A 87 -4.92 38.36 -34.72
CA THR A 87 -5.01 37.49 -33.55
C THR A 87 -5.79 36.24 -33.91
N THR A 88 -5.25 35.06 -33.57
CA THR A 88 -5.94 33.77 -33.71
C THR A 88 -6.08 33.16 -32.33
N LEU A 89 -6.96 33.76 -31.50
CA LEU A 89 -7.21 33.27 -30.15
C LEU A 89 -8.03 31.98 -30.22
N PHE A 90 -7.80 31.08 -29.25
CA PHE A 90 -8.74 30.01 -28.97
C PHE A 90 -10.07 30.61 -28.51
N SER A 91 -11.17 30.25 -29.15
CA SER A 91 -12.50 30.83 -28.89
C SER A 91 -13.61 29.82 -28.64
N GLY A 92 -13.28 28.52 -28.78
CA GLY A 92 -14.15 27.42 -28.39
C GLY A 92 -14.08 27.12 -26.88
N SER A 93 -14.34 25.86 -26.51
CA SER A 93 -14.23 25.40 -25.11
C SER A 93 -13.31 24.20 -24.98
N PHE A 94 -12.55 24.14 -23.89
CA PHE A 94 -11.76 23.00 -23.48
C PHE A 94 -12.15 22.62 -22.06
N ASP A 95 -12.76 21.45 -21.89
CA ASP A 95 -13.20 20.92 -20.61
C ASP A 95 -12.42 19.64 -20.29
N GLY A 96 -11.56 19.69 -19.28
CA GLY A 96 -10.77 18.54 -18.85
C GLY A 96 -11.58 17.44 -18.19
N GLN A 97 -12.83 17.68 -17.81
CA GLN A 97 -13.69 16.73 -17.08
C GLN A 97 -13.01 16.11 -15.83
N GLY A 98 -12.11 16.86 -15.18
CA GLY A 98 -11.32 16.40 -14.03
C GLY A 98 -10.08 15.59 -14.37
N HIS A 99 -9.73 15.46 -15.65
CA HIS A 99 -8.50 14.76 -16.08
C HIS A 99 -7.24 15.63 -15.97
N THR A 100 -6.11 14.94 -15.89
CA THR A 100 -4.78 15.55 -15.77
C THR A 100 -4.00 15.51 -17.08
N VAL A 101 -3.25 16.58 -17.36
CA VAL A 101 -2.20 16.62 -18.39
C VAL A 101 -0.85 16.73 -17.68
N THR A 102 -0.05 15.66 -17.69
CA THR A 102 1.20 15.55 -16.93
C THR A 102 2.43 15.77 -17.84
N GLY A 103 3.45 16.49 -17.37
CA GLY A 103 4.76 16.54 -17.99
C GLY A 103 4.85 17.40 -19.26
N LEU A 104 3.94 18.36 -19.45
CA LEU A 104 3.89 19.17 -20.66
C LEU A 104 5.04 20.19 -20.73
N THR A 105 5.84 20.16 -21.81
CA THR A 105 6.98 21.07 -22.03
C THR A 105 6.72 22.10 -23.12
N ILE A 106 7.01 23.38 -22.86
CA ILE A 106 7.06 24.47 -23.85
C ILE A 106 8.32 25.33 -23.65
N GLU A 107 9.31 25.20 -24.53
CA GLU A 107 10.63 25.81 -24.40
C GLU A 107 10.86 26.89 -25.47
N ARG A 108 10.25 28.06 -25.25
CA ARG A 108 10.16 29.15 -26.25
C ARG A 108 10.58 30.51 -25.66
N PRO A 109 11.82 30.67 -25.14
CA PRO A 109 12.29 31.89 -24.44
C PRO A 109 12.31 33.19 -25.27
N GLY A 110 12.11 33.10 -26.59
CA GLY A 110 12.00 34.25 -27.49
C GLY A 110 10.57 34.59 -27.92
N SER A 111 9.56 33.87 -27.43
CA SER A 111 8.16 34.03 -27.82
C SER A 111 7.35 34.68 -26.70
N ASP A 112 6.49 35.61 -27.08
CA ASP A 112 5.52 36.21 -26.17
C ASP A 112 4.27 35.32 -26.10
N TYR A 113 3.46 35.45 -25.03
CA TYR A 113 2.18 34.76 -24.87
C TYR A 113 2.31 33.24 -24.89
N VAL A 114 2.98 32.71 -23.86
CA VAL A 114 3.33 31.30 -23.76
C VAL A 114 2.48 30.62 -22.69
N GLY A 115 1.97 29.44 -23.04
CA GLY A 115 1.20 28.51 -22.22
C GLY A 115 0.65 27.43 -23.15
N PRO A 116 0.04 26.34 -22.64
CA PRO A 116 -0.70 25.38 -23.44
C PRO A 116 -1.67 26.09 -24.40
N PHE A 117 -2.28 27.18 -23.92
CA PHE A 117 -2.97 28.16 -24.75
C PHE A 117 -2.14 29.44 -24.85
N GLY A 118 -1.71 29.81 -26.06
CA GLY A 118 -0.97 31.07 -26.26
C GLY A 118 -1.87 32.28 -26.01
N GLY A 119 -3.10 32.22 -26.52
CA GLY A 119 -4.14 33.16 -26.13
C GLY A 119 -5.56 32.66 -26.33
N SER A 120 -6.46 33.04 -25.40
CA SER A 120 -7.84 32.58 -25.37
C SER A 120 -8.86 33.72 -25.21
N SER A 121 -9.99 33.59 -25.89
CA SER A 121 -11.25 34.28 -25.61
C SER A 121 -12.39 33.30 -25.32
N GLY A 122 -12.08 32.01 -25.28
CA GLY A 122 -13.01 30.91 -25.01
C GLY A 122 -13.01 30.50 -23.53
N THR A 123 -13.43 29.26 -23.26
CA THR A 123 -13.49 28.70 -21.91
C THR A 123 -12.47 27.56 -21.76
N ILE A 124 -11.70 27.58 -20.67
CA ILE A 124 -10.78 26.50 -20.28
C ILE A 124 -11.18 26.08 -18.86
N GLU A 125 -11.56 24.83 -18.66
CA GLU A 125 -12.11 24.38 -17.38
C GLU A 125 -11.78 22.93 -17.00
N ASN A 126 -11.90 22.63 -15.70
CA ASN A 126 -11.88 21.29 -15.09
C ASN A 126 -10.64 20.45 -15.49
N VAL A 127 -9.45 21.03 -15.43
CA VAL A 127 -8.20 20.38 -15.85
C VAL A 127 -7.06 20.64 -14.89
N THR A 128 -6.29 19.61 -14.59
CA THR A 128 -5.02 19.73 -13.88
C THR A 128 -3.88 19.66 -14.88
N PHE A 129 -2.99 20.65 -14.87
CA PHE A 129 -1.71 20.62 -15.57
C PHE A 129 -0.62 20.29 -14.56
N GLU A 130 -0.19 19.04 -14.53
CA GLU A 130 0.76 18.53 -13.57
C GLU A 130 2.18 18.51 -14.15
N ASP A 131 3.17 18.90 -13.34
CA ASP A 131 4.60 18.86 -13.69
C ASP A 131 4.90 19.54 -15.04
N VAL A 132 4.39 20.76 -15.23
CA VAL A 132 4.67 21.53 -16.45
C VAL A 132 6.09 22.08 -16.46
N ASP A 133 6.70 22.20 -17.64
CA ASP A 133 7.98 22.89 -17.84
C ASP A 133 7.83 23.96 -18.93
N MET A 134 7.59 25.20 -18.51
CA MET A 134 7.17 26.30 -19.37
C MET A 134 8.22 27.41 -19.37
N GLN A 135 8.75 27.76 -20.54
CA GLN A 135 9.66 28.90 -20.71
C GLN A 135 9.21 29.80 -21.87
N GLY A 136 8.99 31.08 -21.57
CA GLY A 136 8.62 32.10 -22.56
C GLY A 136 9.36 33.43 -22.37
N ASN A 137 8.98 34.45 -23.15
CA ASN A 137 9.56 35.79 -23.07
C ASN A 137 8.73 36.72 -22.17
N THR A 138 7.46 36.96 -22.50
CA THR A 138 6.54 37.86 -21.77
C THR A 138 5.09 37.35 -21.85
N ASN A 139 4.29 37.58 -20.81
CA ASN A 139 2.95 37.04 -20.64
C ASN A 139 2.98 35.51 -20.72
N VAL A 140 3.69 34.90 -19.77
CA VAL A 140 3.80 33.43 -19.66
C VAL A 140 2.82 32.94 -18.59
N GLY A 141 2.06 31.89 -18.89
CA GLY A 141 1.12 31.24 -18.00
C GLY A 141 1.22 29.72 -18.09
N GLY A 142 1.08 29.00 -16.98
CA GLY A 142 1.02 27.54 -16.98
C GLY A 142 -0.23 26.99 -17.69
N VAL A 143 -1.29 27.79 -17.81
CA VAL A 143 -2.49 27.46 -18.61
C VAL A 143 -2.60 28.35 -19.85
N VAL A 144 -2.51 29.68 -19.68
CA VAL A 144 -2.73 30.62 -20.77
C VAL A 144 -1.81 31.85 -20.73
N GLY A 145 -1.15 32.16 -21.84
CA GLY A 145 -0.31 33.36 -21.92
C GLY A 145 -1.13 34.65 -21.79
N TYR A 146 -2.21 34.76 -22.57
CA TYR A 146 -3.13 35.91 -22.58
C TYR A 146 -4.59 35.48 -22.68
N THR A 147 -5.46 35.96 -21.78
CA THR A 147 -6.90 35.66 -21.86
C THR A 147 -7.80 36.90 -21.85
N THR A 148 -8.91 36.77 -22.57
CA THR A 148 -10.11 37.62 -22.55
C THR A 148 -11.38 36.80 -22.26
N GLY A 149 -11.21 35.49 -22.04
CA GLY A 149 -12.27 34.52 -21.80
C GLY A 149 -12.28 34.02 -20.35
N GLU A 150 -12.75 32.81 -20.13
CA GLU A 150 -12.95 32.22 -18.80
C GLU A 150 -11.95 31.09 -18.54
N VAL A 151 -11.32 31.10 -17.37
CA VAL A 151 -10.46 30.01 -16.89
C VAL A 151 -10.96 29.61 -15.50
N ARG A 152 -11.40 28.36 -15.29
CA ARG A 152 -11.95 27.96 -14.00
C ARG A 152 -11.81 26.48 -13.65
N TYR A 153 -11.70 26.16 -12.35
CA TYR A 153 -11.45 24.79 -11.88
C TYR A 153 -10.18 24.22 -12.52
N VAL A 154 -9.07 24.94 -12.35
CA VAL A 154 -7.77 24.57 -12.92
C VAL A 154 -6.70 24.51 -11.85
N THR A 155 -5.84 23.49 -11.95
CA THR A 155 -4.69 23.31 -11.06
C THR A 155 -3.41 23.26 -11.88
N VAL A 156 -2.33 23.90 -11.41
CA VAL A 156 -1.02 23.86 -12.07
C VAL A 156 0.09 23.51 -11.09
N THR A 157 0.91 22.53 -11.43
CA THR A 157 2.18 22.23 -10.73
C THR A 157 3.37 22.21 -11.69
N GLY A 158 4.59 22.36 -11.17
CA GLY A 158 5.82 22.33 -11.97
C GLY A 158 6.57 23.66 -12.00
N THR A 159 7.08 24.06 -13.17
CA THR A 159 7.92 25.25 -13.38
C THR A 159 7.40 26.12 -14.52
N VAL A 160 7.24 27.43 -14.25
CA VAL A 160 6.87 28.44 -15.23
C VAL A 160 7.89 29.58 -15.17
N GLU A 161 8.57 29.85 -16.29
CA GLU A 161 9.63 30.85 -16.40
C GLU A 161 9.38 31.83 -17.55
N SER A 162 9.70 33.09 -17.30
CA SER A 162 9.68 34.16 -18.29
C SER A 162 11.01 34.88 -18.29
N LYS A 163 11.50 35.18 -19.49
CA LYS A 163 12.80 35.82 -19.64
C LYS A 163 12.78 37.32 -19.34
N GLU A 164 11.75 38.04 -19.79
CA GLU A 164 11.73 39.52 -19.77
C GLU A 164 10.42 40.13 -19.24
N GLY A 165 9.31 39.38 -19.18
CA GLY A 165 7.99 39.98 -18.98
C GLY A 165 7.13 39.39 -17.87
N ASP A 166 5.86 39.81 -17.87
CA ASP A 166 4.88 39.37 -16.86
C ASP A 166 4.66 37.85 -16.91
N ILE A 167 4.49 37.25 -15.73
CA ILE A 167 4.31 35.81 -15.57
C ILE A 167 3.34 35.47 -14.43
N GLY A 168 2.47 34.49 -14.67
CA GLY A 168 1.61 33.88 -13.66
C GLY A 168 1.64 32.36 -13.73
N GLY A 169 1.37 31.66 -12.63
CA GLY A 169 1.20 30.20 -12.66
C GLY A 169 0.01 29.75 -13.51
N ILE A 170 -1.11 30.48 -13.50
CA ILE A 170 -2.25 30.24 -14.40
C ILE A 170 -2.12 31.05 -15.67
N ALA A 171 -2.00 32.38 -15.53
CA ALA A 171 -2.00 33.28 -16.67
C ALA A 171 -0.96 34.40 -16.58
N GLY A 172 -0.27 34.64 -17.69
CA GLY A 172 0.61 35.80 -17.80
C GLY A 172 -0.16 37.11 -17.75
N ARG A 173 -1.27 37.18 -18.49
CA ARG A 173 -2.15 38.35 -18.50
C ARG A 173 -3.63 38.05 -18.69
N VAL A 174 -4.46 38.59 -17.79
CA VAL A 174 -5.92 38.63 -17.89
C VAL A 174 -6.36 40.03 -18.29
N SER A 175 -6.86 40.19 -19.50
CA SER A 175 -7.23 41.49 -20.05
C SER A 175 -8.71 41.81 -19.93
N GLU A 176 -9.54 40.78 -20.08
CA GLU A 176 -11.00 40.76 -19.93
C GLU A 176 -11.36 39.33 -19.46
N GLY A 177 -12.62 39.07 -19.08
CA GLY A 177 -13.05 37.75 -18.64
C GLY A 177 -12.74 37.49 -17.16
N THR A 178 -12.64 36.22 -16.77
CA THR A 178 -12.52 35.80 -15.37
C THR A 178 -11.52 34.67 -15.18
N VAL A 179 -10.88 34.65 -14.01
CA VAL A 179 -10.19 33.46 -13.47
C VAL A 179 -10.83 33.12 -12.14
N GLU A 180 -11.38 31.92 -12.02
CA GLU A 180 -12.19 31.51 -10.85
C GLU A 180 -11.82 30.10 -10.39
N ARG A 181 -11.68 29.85 -9.08
CA ARG A 181 -11.42 28.49 -8.55
C ARG A 181 -10.20 27.84 -9.20
N ALA A 182 -9.05 28.48 -9.01
CA ALA A 182 -7.79 28.04 -9.59
C ALA A 182 -6.71 27.92 -8.51
N SER A 183 -5.90 26.87 -8.57
CA SER A 183 -4.81 26.63 -7.64
C SER A 183 -3.47 26.43 -8.36
N VAL A 184 -2.39 26.90 -7.75
CA VAL A 184 -1.03 26.77 -8.27
C VAL A 184 -0.12 26.28 -7.16
N ASP A 185 0.62 25.19 -7.39
CA ASP A 185 1.78 24.81 -6.57
C ASP A 185 3.00 24.63 -7.48
N ALA A 186 3.64 25.75 -7.82
CA ALA A 186 4.65 25.81 -8.86
C ALA A 186 5.80 26.76 -8.51
N THR A 187 6.91 26.57 -9.22
CA THR A 187 8.00 27.54 -9.28
C THR A 187 7.72 28.55 -10.40
N VAL A 188 7.46 29.81 -10.03
CA VAL A 188 7.18 30.91 -10.98
C VAL A 188 8.34 31.90 -10.97
N ARG A 189 9.02 32.10 -12.11
CA ARG A 189 10.18 33.02 -12.21
C ARG A 189 10.05 34.04 -13.33
N SER A 190 10.26 35.31 -13.01
CA SER A 190 10.43 36.40 -14.00
C SER A 190 11.87 36.92 -14.01
N GLY A 191 12.43 37.09 -15.21
CA GLY A 191 13.76 37.67 -15.39
C GLY A 191 13.81 39.20 -15.33
N GLU A 192 12.74 39.93 -15.70
CA GLU A 192 12.78 41.41 -15.74
C GLU A 192 11.46 42.12 -15.33
N SER A 193 10.38 41.41 -14.96
CA SER A 193 9.07 42.04 -14.75
C SER A 193 8.21 41.42 -13.62
N HIS A 194 6.90 41.68 -13.63
CA HIS A 194 5.98 41.28 -12.57
C HIS A 194 5.81 39.76 -12.52
N ALA A 195 6.09 39.18 -11.36
CA ALA A 195 5.79 37.77 -11.08
C ALA A 195 4.57 37.69 -10.15
N GLY A 196 3.55 36.94 -10.55
CA GLY A 196 2.45 36.53 -9.68
C GLY A 196 2.40 35.02 -9.55
N GLY A 197 2.13 34.46 -8.38
CA GLY A 197 1.97 33.00 -8.26
C GLY A 197 0.77 32.50 -9.07
N VAL A 198 -0.36 33.22 -9.09
CA VAL A 198 -1.51 32.88 -9.95
C VAL A 198 -1.48 33.66 -11.26
N ILE A 199 -1.42 35.00 -11.18
CA ILE A 199 -1.55 35.88 -12.36
C ILE A 199 -0.42 36.90 -12.42
N GLY A 200 0.23 37.04 -13.57
CA GLY A 200 1.24 38.09 -13.77
C GLY A 200 0.62 39.48 -13.70
N THR A 201 -0.27 39.79 -14.64
CA THR A 201 -1.01 41.06 -14.67
C THR A 201 -2.50 40.85 -14.90
N THR A 202 -3.37 41.48 -14.10
CA THR A 202 -4.83 41.44 -14.30
C THR A 202 -5.44 42.83 -14.49
N PHE A 203 -6.44 42.90 -15.37
CA PHE A 203 -7.35 44.03 -15.59
C PHE A 203 -8.82 43.62 -15.38
N SER A 204 -9.06 42.46 -14.75
CA SER A 204 -10.39 41.86 -14.62
C SER A 204 -10.57 41.10 -13.30
N GLU A 205 -11.70 40.42 -13.17
CA GLU A 205 -12.11 39.71 -11.95
C GLU A 205 -11.34 38.39 -11.77
N ILE A 206 -10.76 38.23 -10.58
CA ILE A 206 -10.07 37.03 -10.12
C ILE A 206 -10.72 36.61 -8.80
N THR A 207 -11.19 35.37 -8.68
CA THR A 207 -11.99 34.95 -7.53
C THR A 207 -11.66 33.53 -7.09
N GLU A 208 -11.60 33.28 -5.77
CA GLU A 208 -11.41 31.93 -5.21
C GLU A 208 -10.12 31.27 -5.73
N VAL A 209 -8.98 31.96 -5.68
CA VAL A 209 -7.70 31.45 -6.19
C VAL A 209 -6.64 31.26 -5.11
N SER A 210 -5.77 30.28 -5.29
CA SER A 210 -4.68 30.00 -4.35
C SER A 210 -3.33 29.78 -5.04
N SER A 211 -2.24 30.07 -4.33
CA SER A 211 -0.88 29.80 -4.76
C SER A 211 0.02 29.30 -3.64
N ALA A 212 0.84 28.30 -3.95
CA ALA A 212 1.91 27.72 -3.15
C ALA A 212 3.20 27.68 -4.00
N GLY A 213 4.24 27.02 -3.49
CA GLY A 213 5.53 26.92 -4.18
C GLY A 213 6.38 28.18 -4.01
N THR A 214 7.02 28.63 -5.09
CA THR A 214 7.94 29.78 -5.05
C THR A 214 7.64 30.79 -6.14
N VAL A 215 7.66 32.09 -5.81
CA VAL A 215 7.47 33.19 -6.75
C VAL A 215 8.67 34.11 -6.69
N HIS A 216 9.37 34.27 -7.81
CA HIS A 216 10.57 35.09 -7.90
C HIS A 216 10.54 36.07 -9.07
N SER A 217 10.94 37.32 -8.82
CA SER A 217 11.30 38.28 -9.86
C SER A 217 12.74 38.74 -9.66
N GLU A 218 13.58 38.64 -10.69
CA GLU A 218 15.01 38.99 -10.60
C GLU A 218 15.25 40.51 -10.56
N ASP A 219 14.35 41.32 -11.13
CA ASP A 219 14.60 42.75 -11.43
C ASP A 219 13.39 43.68 -11.19
N ALA A 220 12.24 43.16 -10.76
CA ALA A 220 11.02 43.95 -10.54
C ALA A 220 10.29 43.52 -9.26
N VAL A 221 8.95 43.47 -9.30
CA VAL A 221 8.08 43.18 -8.16
C VAL A 221 7.50 41.78 -8.25
N ALA A 222 7.21 41.19 -7.09
CA ALA A 222 6.62 39.85 -6.98
C ALA A 222 5.46 39.86 -5.98
N GLY A 223 4.39 39.15 -6.32
CA GLY A 223 3.22 38.93 -5.48
C GLY A 223 2.86 37.46 -5.42
N GLY A 224 2.48 36.93 -4.27
CA GLY A 224 2.06 35.55 -4.15
C GLY A 224 0.85 35.23 -5.03
N VAL A 225 -0.19 36.06 -5.02
CA VAL A 225 -1.38 35.87 -5.87
C VAL A 225 -1.22 36.57 -7.23
N VAL A 226 -0.94 37.88 -7.20
CA VAL A 226 -0.88 38.71 -8.42
C VAL A 226 0.38 39.58 -8.43
N GLY A 227 1.11 39.59 -9.56
CA GLY A 227 2.26 40.48 -9.75
C GLY A 227 1.85 41.95 -9.85
N HIS A 228 0.97 42.28 -10.81
CA HIS A 228 0.39 43.61 -10.99
C HIS A 228 -1.14 43.57 -11.09
N HIS A 229 -1.79 44.07 -10.04
CA HIS A 229 -3.24 44.25 -9.98
C HIS A 229 -3.57 45.65 -10.50
N ALA A 230 -3.92 45.72 -11.79
CA ALA A 230 -4.04 46.96 -12.55
C ALA A 230 -5.48 47.51 -12.57
N SER A 231 -5.65 48.68 -13.19
CA SER A 231 -6.93 49.41 -13.24
C SER A 231 -8.11 48.56 -13.70
N ASP A 232 -9.26 48.73 -13.04
CA ASP A 232 -10.54 48.02 -13.24
C ASP A 232 -10.57 46.53 -12.81
N ALA A 233 -9.49 45.97 -12.26
CA ALA A 233 -9.47 44.60 -11.75
C ALA A 233 -10.02 44.49 -10.32
N VAL A 234 -10.57 43.32 -9.96
CA VAL A 234 -11.01 43.00 -8.60
C VAL A 234 -10.51 41.61 -8.24
N VAL A 235 -9.89 41.47 -7.07
CA VAL A 235 -9.44 40.18 -6.55
C VAL A 235 -10.20 39.85 -5.28
N THR A 236 -10.90 38.73 -5.25
CA THR A 236 -11.76 38.32 -4.13
C THR A 236 -11.46 36.89 -3.70
N GLN A 237 -11.45 36.64 -2.39
CA GLN A 237 -11.30 35.29 -1.81
C GLN A 237 -10.05 34.58 -2.34
N ALA A 238 -8.87 35.07 -1.97
CA ALA A 238 -7.62 34.51 -2.49
C ALA A 238 -6.59 34.32 -1.38
N TYR A 239 -5.69 33.35 -1.53
CA TYR A 239 -4.58 33.25 -0.60
C TYR A 239 -3.29 32.79 -1.26
N SER A 240 -2.17 33.08 -0.60
CA SER A 240 -0.86 32.58 -1.01
C SER A 240 -0.06 32.04 0.16
N SER A 241 0.31 30.77 0.10
CA SER A 241 1.35 30.16 0.95
C SER A 241 2.72 30.13 0.27
N ALA A 242 2.84 30.65 -0.96
CA ALA A 242 4.10 30.65 -1.71
C ALA A 242 5.17 31.54 -1.07
N ASP A 243 6.42 31.10 -1.13
CA ASP A 243 7.58 31.93 -0.77
C ASP A 243 7.85 32.94 -1.88
N VAL A 244 7.79 34.24 -1.55
CA VAL A 244 7.88 35.34 -2.53
C VAL A 244 9.19 36.09 -2.36
N SER A 245 9.91 36.31 -3.47
CA SER A 245 11.17 37.07 -3.43
C SER A 245 11.38 37.97 -4.65
N ALA A 246 11.93 39.16 -4.43
CA ALA A 246 12.42 40.06 -5.47
C ALA A 246 13.38 41.13 -4.91
N PRO A 247 14.09 41.91 -5.74
CA PRO A 247 14.87 43.05 -5.24
C PRO A 247 14.01 44.10 -4.53
N ILE A 248 12.86 44.45 -5.10
CA ILE A 248 12.00 45.56 -4.65
C ILE A 248 10.51 45.19 -4.74
N GLY A 249 9.66 45.86 -3.95
CA GLY A 249 8.21 45.72 -4.04
C GLY A 249 7.69 44.28 -3.93
N VAL A 250 8.21 43.53 -2.96
CA VAL A 250 7.76 42.17 -2.66
C VAL A 250 6.54 42.23 -1.75
N GLY A 251 5.44 41.57 -2.14
CA GLY A 251 4.26 41.41 -1.30
C GLY A 251 3.81 39.97 -1.20
N GLY A 252 3.43 39.52 -0.02
CA GLY A 252 2.94 38.13 0.17
C GLY A 252 1.72 37.79 -0.70
N ALA A 253 0.86 38.75 -1.02
CA ALA A 253 -0.28 38.57 -1.93
C ALA A 253 -0.12 39.33 -3.25
N PHE A 254 0.35 40.59 -3.20
CA PHE A 254 0.42 41.47 -4.38
C PHE A 254 1.80 42.12 -4.54
N GLY A 255 2.38 42.09 -5.74
CA GLY A 255 3.57 42.91 -6.02
C GLY A 255 3.22 44.40 -6.07
N SER A 256 2.25 44.75 -6.93
CA SER A 256 1.64 46.07 -7.03
C SER A 256 0.12 45.97 -6.99
N HIS A 257 -0.53 46.77 -6.14
CA HIS A 257 -1.97 46.72 -5.88
C HIS A 257 -2.63 48.09 -6.12
N ASP A 258 -3.31 48.25 -7.26
CA ASP A 258 -3.90 49.53 -7.67
C ASP A 258 -5.41 49.62 -7.38
N GLU A 259 -6.11 48.49 -7.26
CA GLU A 259 -7.59 48.40 -7.22
C GLU A 259 -8.09 47.61 -5.98
N PRO A 260 -9.41 47.50 -5.69
CA PRO A 260 -9.88 46.84 -4.49
C PRO A 260 -9.61 45.33 -4.48
N SER A 261 -9.28 44.80 -3.30
CA SER A 261 -9.29 43.37 -3.01
C SER A 261 -10.10 43.05 -1.75
N ILE A 262 -10.68 41.86 -1.66
CA ILE A 262 -11.56 41.42 -0.57
C ILE A 262 -11.26 39.99 -0.16
N GLY A 263 -10.99 39.74 1.12
CA GLY A 263 -10.82 38.38 1.63
C GLY A 263 -9.54 37.76 1.08
N VAL A 264 -8.41 38.43 1.29
CA VAL A 264 -7.12 37.97 0.80
C VAL A 264 -6.14 37.78 1.95
N TYR A 265 -5.37 36.69 1.96
CA TYR A 265 -4.27 36.56 2.91
C TYR A 265 -3.02 35.88 2.37
N SER A 266 -1.92 36.01 3.09
CA SER A 266 -0.64 35.39 2.76
C SER A 266 0.04 34.77 3.98
N THR A 267 0.69 33.62 3.78
CA THR A 267 1.37 32.83 4.82
C THR A 267 2.76 32.34 4.43
N GLY A 268 3.21 32.61 3.20
CA GLY A 268 4.56 32.27 2.76
C GLY A 268 5.61 33.29 3.21
N ALA A 269 6.89 32.90 3.15
CA ALA A 269 7.99 33.80 3.46
C ALA A 269 8.11 34.94 2.43
N VAL A 270 8.59 36.11 2.84
CA VAL A 270 8.75 37.28 1.96
C VAL A 270 10.20 37.79 2.06
N ASP A 271 10.96 37.71 0.96
CA ASP A 271 12.36 38.13 0.91
C ASP A 271 12.59 39.27 -0.10
N ALA A 272 12.93 40.45 0.40
CA ALA A 272 13.28 41.62 -0.40
C ALA A 272 14.78 41.95 -0.25
N SER A 273 15.53 41.96 -1.35
CA SER A 273 17.00 42.10 -1.28
C SER A 273 17.51 43.56 -1.31
N GLU A 274 16.71 44.52 -1.79
CA GLU A 274 17.07 45.94 -1.88
C GLU A 274 16.17 46.89 -1.07
N GLU A 275 15.00 46.44 -0.59
CA GLU A 275 14.04 47.19 0.25
C GLU A 275 13.52 46.33 1.42
N ASP A 276 12.61 46.86 2.23
CA ASP A 276 11.95 46.09 3.30
C ASP A 276 10.89 45.15 2.69
N PRO A 277 10.76 43.89 3.17
CA PRO A 277 9.71 42.98 2.71
C PRO A 277 8.34 43.35 3.29
N TYR A 278 7.28 43.14 2.50
CA TYR A 278 5.91 43.50 2.88
C TYR A 278 5.01 42.27 2.92
N GLY A 279 4.34 42.05 4.06
CA GLY A 279 3.59 40.82 4.31
C GLY A 279 2.40 40.63 3.38
N PHE A 280 1.78 41.71 2.89
CA PHE A 280 0.60 41.67 2.04
C PHE A 280 0.85 42.23 0.63
N ALA A 281 1.26 43.49 0.51
CA ALA A 281 1.43 44.15 -0.80
C ALA A 281 2.73 44.97 -0.90
N GLY A 282 3.48 44.75 -1.97
CA GLY A 282 4.76 45.43 -2.20
C GLY A 282 4.62 46.94 -2.38
N PHE A 283 3.63 47.36 -3.17
CA PHE A 283 3.37 48.76 -3.47
C PHE A 283 1.89 49.04 -3.72
N ILE A 284 1.37 50.12 -3.10
CA ILE A 284 0.09 50.74 -3.47
C ILE A 284 0.36 52.18 -3.97
N PRO A 285 -0.10 52.56 -5.18
CA PRO A 285 0.03 53.92 -5.67
C PRO A 285 -0.84 54.90 -4.86
N ASN A 286 -0.47 56.19 -4.82
CA ASN A 286 -1.15 57.22 -4.03
C ASN A 286 -2.68 57.43 -4.31
N ASN A 287 -3.21 56.88 -5.40
CA ASN A 287 -4.66 56.90 -5.71
C ASN A 287 -5.25 55.48 -5.80
N GLY A 288 -4.49 54.44 -5.41
CA GLY A 288 -4.95 53.07 -5.41
C GLY A 288 -6.00 52.84 -4.34
N ALA A 289 -6.84 51.83 -4.55
CA ALA A 289 -7.81 51.43 -3.55
C ALA A 289 -7.14 50.66 -2.42
N ALA A 290 -7.60 50.88 -1.19
CA ALA A 290 -7.19 50.07 -0.06
C ALA A 290 -7.81 48.67 -0.17
N PRO A 291 -7.07 47.62 0.18
CA PRO A 291 -7.64 46.29 0.34
C PRO A 291 -8.64 46.27 1.52
N SER A 292 -9.51 45.28 1.52
CA SER A 292 -10.46 45.02 2.60
C SER A 292 -10.42 43.54 2.97
N THR A 293 -10.54 43.23 4.27
CA THR A 293 -10.37 41.84 4.76
C THR A 293 -9.05 41.26 4.23
N ALA A 294 -7.94 41.87 4.66
CA ALA A 294 -6.60 41.60 4.18
C ALA A 294 -5.70 41.22 5.36
N TYR A 295 -5.11 40.03 5.29
CA TYR A 295 -4.30 39.48 6.38
C TYR A 295 -2.96 38.99 5.88
N TRP A 296 -1.96 38.96 6.76
CA TRP A 296 -0.75 38.19 6.52
C TRP A 296 -0.23 37.60 7.83
N ASP A 297 0.48 36.49 7.72
CA ASP A 297 1.11 35.86 8.85
C ASP A 297 2.48 36.50 9.14
N VAL A 298 2.62 37.16 10.29
CA VAL A 298 3.85 37.88 10.68
C VAL A 298 5.00 36.96 11.09
N ASP A 299 4.69 35.73 11.50
CA ASP A 299 5.69 34.78 11.99
C ASP A 299 6.41 34.11 10.81
N SER A 300 5.66 33.73 9.77
CA SER A 300 6.17 33.11 8.54
C SER A 300 6.80 34.12 7.56
N SER A 301 6.20 35.29 7.40
CA SER A 301 6.71 36.35 6.51
C SER A 301 7.92 37.10 7.08
N GLU A 302 8.22 36.91 8.37
CA GLU A 302 9.28 37.61 9.11
C GLU A 302 9.18 39.15 9.08
N THR A 303 8.00 39.72 8.78
CA THR A 303 7.77 41.18 8.70
C THR A 303 6.50 41.62 9.45
N ASP A 304 6.62 42.75 10.15
CA ASP A 304 5.50 43.44 10.82
C ASP A 304 4.86 44.54 9.96
N VAL A 305 5.34 44.71 8.72
CA VAL A 305 4.85 45.71 7.76
C VAL A 305 4.05 45.01 6.66
N GLY A 306 2.76 45.34 6.55
CA GLY A 306 1.88 44.72 5.56
C GLY A 306 2.01 45.29 4.16
N ILE A 307 2.15 46.62 4.04
CA ILE A 307 2.12 47.31 2.74
C ILE A 307 3.17 48.41 2.70
N GLY A 308 3.96 48.48 1.62
CA GLY A 308 5.13 49.35 1.57
C GLY A 308 4.92 50.86 1.71
N ASN A 309 3.68 51.34 1.59
CA ASN A 309 3.34 52.77 1.75
C ASN A 309 2.14 53.04 2.67
N ASP A 310 1.56 52.04 3.33
CA ASP A 310 0.27 52.17 4.04
C ASP A 310 0.01 51.08 5.10
N ASP A 311 0.07 51.42 6.39
CA ASP A 311 -0.08 50.42 7.45
C ASP A 311 -1.51 50.25 7.99
N GLU A 312 -2.53 50.89 7.38
CA GLU A 312 -3.88 50.94 7.98
C GLU A 312 -4.89 49.92 7.39
N HIS A 313 -4.57 49.24 6.28
CA HIS A 313 -5.57 48.50 5.48
C HIS A 313 -5.31 47.00 5.31
N ALA A 314 -4.20 46.48 5.84
CA ALA A 314 -3.96 45.05 6.00
C ALA A 314 -3.62 44.78 7.48
N THR A 315 -3.91 43.57 7.97
CA THR A 315 -3.71 43.18 9.37
C THR A 315 -2.73 42.02 9.49
N GLY A 316 -1.60 42.26 10.15
CA GLY A 316 -0.65 41.20 10.48
C GLY A 316 -1.13 40.44 11.70
N LEU A 317 -1.24 39.12 11.56
CA LEU A 317 -1.64 38.18 12.60
C LEU A 317 -0.53 37.15 12.79
N ARG A 318 -0.42 36.57 13.97
CA ARG A 318 0.47 35.42 14.21
C ARG A 318 -0.11 34.16 13.61
N THR A 319 0.73 33.15 13.39
CA THR A 319 0.27 31.83 12.94
C THR A 319 -0.86 31.29 13.82
N SER A 320 -0.70 31.35 15.14
CA SER A 320 -1.71 30.88 16.10
C SER A 320 -3.03 31.68 16.09
N GLU A 321 -3.06 32.85 15.46
CA GLU A 321 -4.27 33.67 15.29
C GLU A 321 -4.96 33.39 13.95
N MET A 322 -4.27 32.74 13.00
CA MET A 322 -4.75 32.44 11.65
C MET A 322 -5.07 30.95 11.43
N THR A 323 -4.87 30.08 12.43
CA THR A 323 -5.11 28.64 12.30
C THR A 323 -6.18 28.13 13.26
N GLY A 324 -6.77 26.97 12.96
CA GLY A 324 -7.77 26.34 13.83
C GLY A 324 -9.00 27.23 14.05
N ALA A 325 -9.66 27.05 15.20
CA ALA A 325 -10.80 27.86 15.60
C ALA A 325 -10.47 29.35 15.79
N ALA A 326 -9.19 29.68 16.05
CA ALA A 326 -8.75 31.07 16.22
C ALA A 326 -8.88 31.88 14.93
N ALA A 327 -8.82 31.23 13.75
CA ALA A 327 -8.97 31.92 12.47
C ALA A 327 -10.33 32.63 12.37
N GLU A 328 -11.43 31.99 12.79
CA GLU A 328 -12.78 32.60 12.77
C GLU A 328 -12.92 33.77 13.75
N GLU A 329 -12.15 33.77 14.85
CA GLU A 329 -12.19 34.84 15.83
C GLU A 329 -11.41 36.08 15.38
N ASN A 330 -10.34 35.89 14.61
CA ASN A 330 -9.38 36.95 14.26
C ASN A 330 -9.50 37.43 12.80
N MET A 331 -10.07 36.61 11.91
CA MET A 331 -10.19 36.90 10.49
C MET A 331 -11.67 37.07 10.11
N ASP A 332 -12.01 38.21 9.51
CA ASP A 332 -13.36 38.54 9.01
C ASP A 332 -13.58 37.98 7.59
N LEU A 333 -13.13 36.75 7.37
CA LEU A 333 -13.39 35.99 6.15
C LEU A 333 -14.84 35.45 6.19
N ASP A 334 -15.40 35.19 5.02
CA ASP A 334 -16.76 34.63 4.93
C ASP A 334 -16.72 33.09 4.96
N PHE A 335 -16.67 32.55 6.18
CA PHE A 335 -16.68 31.11 6.45
C PHE A 335 -18.04 30.44 6.15
N GLY A 336 -19.08 31.21 5.84
CA GLY A 336 -20.39 30.68 5.48
C GLY A 336 -20.54 30.38 3.98
N GLU A 337 -19.73 31.03 3.13
CA GLU A 337 -19.85 30.95 1.66
C GLU A 337 -18.56 30.54 0.94
N TYR A 338 -17.38 31.01 1.39
CA TYR A 338 -16.14 30.85 0.61
C TYR A 338 -15.04 30.09 1.35
N TRP A 339 -14.94 30.21 2.67
CA TRP A 339 -13.85 29.64 3.45
C TRP A 339 -14.32 28.52 4.36
N THR A 340 -13.46 27.56 4.64
CA THR A 340 -13.62 26.63 5.75
C THR A 340 -12.37 26.68 6.61
N THR A 341 -12.54 26.53 7.93
CA THR A 341 -11.43 26.32 8.85
C THR A 341 -10.86 24.91 8.67
N THR A 342 -9.58 24.78 9.01
CA THR A 342 -8.87 23.52 9.18
C THR A 342 -8.13 23.58 10.52
N ASP A 343 -7.47 22.50 10.94
CA ASP A 343 -6.56 22.53 12.09
C ASP A 343 -5.34 23.44 11.83
N GLU A 344 -5.06 23.67 10.54
CA GLU A 344 -4.08 24.64 10.05
C GLU A 344 -4.78 25.93 9.59
N TYR A 345 -4.32 26.55 8.49
CA TYR A 345 -4.93 27.76 7.96
C TYR A 345 -6.27 27.45 7.28
N PRO A 346 -7.21 28.41 7.22
CA PRO A 346 -8.38 28.31 6.38
C PRO A 346 -8.02 27.94 4.94
N ILE A 347 -8.93 27.26 4.26
CA ILE A 347 -8.85 27.00 2.81
C ILE A 347 -10.17 27.39 2.14
N LEU A 348 -10.18 27.49 0.82
CA LEU A 348 -11.41 27.77 0.10
C LEU A 348 -12.29 26.52 0.08
N GLN A 349 -13.60 26.67 0.34
CA GLN A 349 -14.54 25.54 0.42
C GLN A 349 -14.54 24.69 -0.84
N TRP A 350 -14.40 25.31 -2.02
CA TRP A 350 -14.39 24.58 -3.29
C TRP A 350 -13.20 23.62 -3.43
N GLN A 351 -12.12 23.82 -2.69
CA GLN A 351 -10.93 22.96 -2.78
C GLN A 351 -11.16 21.59 -2.14
N VAL A 352 -12.12 21.48 -1.21
CA VAL A 352 -12.42 20.22 -0.51
C VAL A 352 -13.18 19.29 -1.45
N GLU A 353 -12.58 18.15 -1.79
CA GLU A 353 -13.17 17.10 -2.62
C GLU A 353 -13.90 16.07 -1.77
N GLU A 354 -13.29 15.62 -0.68
CA GLU A 354 -13.81 14.56 0.20
C GLU A 354 -13.51 14.86 1.67
N VAL A 355 -14.37 14.38 2.55
CA VAL A 355 -14.21 14.40 4.02
C VAL A 355 -14.24 12.97 4.50
N ASP A 356 -13.20 12.54 5.20
CA ASP A 356 -13.08 11.21 5.79
C ASP A 356 -13.02 11.31 7.31
N LEU A 357 -13.92 10.61 8.00
CA LEU A 357 -13.96 10.55 9.45
C LEU A 357 -13.56 9.16 9.95
N SER A 358 -12.56 9.13 10.82
CA SER A 358 -12.14 7.91 11.52
C SER A 358 -12.07 8.14 13.03
N VAL A 359 -12.17 7.05 13.80
CA VAL A 359 -11.88 7.04 15.23
C VAL A 359 -10.79 6.03 15.54
N THR A 360 -9.93 6.33 16.52
CA THR A 360 -8.88 5.41 16.96
C THR A 360 -9.47 4.12 17.54
N GLN A 361 -10.59 4.21 18.25
CA GLN A 361 -11.34 3.07 18.78
C GLN A 361 -12.83 3.27 18.54
N SER A 362 -13.47 2.31 17.86
CA SER A 362 -14.93 2.31 17.67
C SER A 362 -15.69 1.78 18.89
N THR A 363 -14.97 1.24 19.88
CA THR A 363 -15.54 0.67 21.11
C THR A 363 -14.72 1.15 22.30
N ILE A 364 -15.38 1.82 23.25
CA ILE A 364 -14.74 2.43 24.44
C ILE A 364 -15.60 2.23 25.70
N GLY A 365 -14.98 2.22 26.89
CA GLY A 365 -15.71 2.15 28.15
C GLY A 365 -16.35 3.49 28.55
N GLU A 366 -17.45 3.43 29.33
CA GLU A 366 -18.06 4.63 29.92
C GLU A 366 -17.04 5.43 30.75
N GLY A 367 -16.89 6.72 30.46
CA GLY A 367 -15.92 7.61 31.10
C GLY A 367 -14.50 7.55 30.51
N GLU A 368 -14.27 6.74 29.48
CA GLU A 368 -13.06 6.78 28.66
C GLU A 368 -13.21 7.74 27.48
N SER A 369 -12.11 7.99 26.79
CA SER A 369 -12.08 8.81 25.58
C SER A 369 -11.27 8.17 24.48
N THR A 370 -11.61 8.54 23.25
CA THR A 370 -10.84 8.21 22.04
C THR A 370 -10.71 9.46 21.17
N SER A 371 -9.95 9.38 20.10
CA SER A 371 -9.77 10.49 19.15
C SER A 371 -10.59 10.24 17.89
N ALA A 372 -11.25 11.30 17.41
CA ALA A 372 -11.80 11.40 16.06
C ALA A 372 -10.80 12.18 15.19
N THR A 373 -10.55 11.68 13.99
CA THR A 373 -9.71 12.33 13.00
C THR A 373 -10.53 12.61 11.76
N VAL A 374 -10.60 13.88 11.38
CA VAL A 374 -11.24 14.37 10.15
C VAL A 374 -10.14 14.76 9.17
N GLU A 375 -10.00 13.97 8.11
CA GLU A 375 -9.08 14.24 7.00
C GLU A 375 -9.87 14.82 5.82
N LEU A 376 -9.37 15.91 5.23
CA LEU A 376 -9.91 16.52 4.02
C LEU A 376 -9.00 16.18 2.86
N THR A 377 -9.54 15.55 1.82
CA THR A 377 -8.84 15.39 0.53
C THR A 377 -9.21 16.57 -0.36
N LEU A 378 -8.20 17.24 -0.93
CA LEU A 378 -8.38 18.39 -1.81
C LEU A 378 -8.32 17.98 -3.29
N HIS A 379 -8.87 18.80 -4.18
CA HIS A 379 -8.87 18.56 -5.64
C HIS A 379 -7.48 18.51 -6.30
N ASP A 380 -6.43 18.93 -5.61
CA ASP A 380 -5.03 18.77 -6.06
C ASP A 380 -4.39 17.46 -5.55
N GLY A 381 -5.14 16.63 -4.82
CA GLY A 381 -4.70 15.37 -4.22
C GLY A 381 -3.97 15.51 -2.89
N SER A 382 -3.77 16.74 -2.38
CA SER A 382 -3.22 16.96 -1.04
C SER A 382 -4.26 16.71 0.06
N THR A 383 -3.79 16.51 1.29
CA THR A 383 -4.66 16.33 2.47
C THR A 383 -4.35 17.33 3.57
N VAL A 384 -5.38 17.71 4.33
CA VAL A 384 -5.28 18.55 5.54
C VAL A 384 -6.27 18.07 6.59
N THR A 385 -6.01 18.29 7.88
CA THR A 385 -6.91 17.86 8.95
C THR A 385 -7.83 18.98 9.41
N ALA A 386 -9.02 18.63 9.87
CA ALA A 386 -10.02 19.55 10.43
C ALA A 386 -10.66 18.97 11.71
N SER A 387 -9.91 18.17 12.46
CA SER A 387 -10.42 17.42 13.60
C SER A 387 -10.86 18.33 14.75
N GLU A 388 -10.17 19.45 14.94
CA GLU A 388 -10.44 20.43 16.00
C GLU A 388 -11.61 21.35 15.66
N VAL A 389 -11.90 21.55 14.36
CA VAL A 389 -12.83 22.58 13.88
C VAL A 389 -14.09 22.05 13.20
N ALA A 390 -14.14 20.76 12.88
CA ALA A 390 -15.31 20.16 12.23
C ALA A 390 -16.59 20.32 13.07
N ASP A 391 -17.72 20.46 12.37
CA ASP A 391 -19.04 20.47 13.00
C ASP A 391 -19.48 19.01 13.25
N TYR A 392 -19.46 18.59 14.51
CA TYR A 392 -19.81 17.23 14.92
C TYR A 392 -21.28 17.13 15.36
N ASP A 393 -22.01 16.18 14.79
CA ASP A 393 -23.36 15.77 15.24
C ASP A 393 -23.30 14.34 15.80
N THR A 394 -23.80 14.15 17.02
CA THR A 394 -23.85 12.86 17.72
C THR A 394 -24.95 12.88 18.79
N GLU A 395 -25.39 11.71 19.27
CA GLU A 395 -26.24 11.63 20.45
C GLU A 395 -25.40 11.92 21.71
N GLU A 396 -25.33 13.20 22.11
CA GLU A 396 -24.54 13.69 23.26
C GLU A 396 -24.76 12.92 24.58
N ALA A 397 -25.93 12.27 24.73
CA ALA A 397 -26.20 11.43 25.89
C ALA A 397 -25.27 10.20 25.96
N ILE A 398 -24.85 9.67 24.81
CA ILE A 398 -24.00 8.48 24.68
C ILE A 398 -22.54 8.88 24.54
N ALA A 399 -22.21 9.79 23.62
CA ALA A 399 -20.86 10.32 23.45
C ALA A 399 -20.90 11.78 22.98
N SER A 400 -19.91 12.56 23.37
CA SER A 400 -19.73 13.96 22.92
C SER A 400 -18.38 14.14 22.25
N VAL A 401 -18.30 15.01 21.26
CA VAL A 401 -17.05 15.33 20.56
C VAL A 401 -16.71 16.80 20.77
N GLU A 402 -15.50 17.09 21.24
CA GLU A 402 -14.95 18.44 21.41
C GLU A 402 -13.48 18.42 20.98
N ASP A 403 -13.08 19.33 20.08
CA ASP A 403 -11.72 19.44 19.54
C ASP A 403 -11.11 18.10 19.07
N GLY A 404 -11.91 17.26 18.39
CA GLY A 404 -11.49 15.93 17.93
C GLY A 404 -11.36 14.86 19.03
N SER A 405 -11.71 15.16 20.28
CA SER A 405 -11.79 14.19 21.37
C SER A 405 -13.22 13.68 21.54
N VAL A 406 -13.41 12.36 21.48
CA VAL A 406 -14.68 11.68 21.72
C VAL A 406 -14.71 11.19 23.17
N GLU A 407 -15.61 11.74 23.98
CA GLU A 407 -15.81 11.35 25.39
C GLU A 407 -17.04 10.43 25.52
N ALA A 408 -16.88 9.26 26.14
CA ALA A 408 -17.96 8.32 26.41
C ALA A 408 -18.79 8.74 27.64
N ASN A 409 -20.04 9.16 27.40
CA ASN A 409 -20.94 9.67 28.45
C ASN A 409 -21.85 8.62 29.05
N SER A 410 -22.38 7.69 28.25
CA SER A 410 -23.20 6.58 28.74
C SER A 410 -23.25 5.40 27.77
N ILE A 411 -23.51 4.22 28.32
CA ILE A 411 -23.58 2.95 27.58
C ILE A 411 -24.61 3.03 26.45
N GLY A 412 -24.21 2.64 25.25
CA GLY A 412 -25.04 2.66 24.06
C GLY A 412 -24.20 2.74 22.79
N GLN A 413 -24.87 2.89 21.66
CA GLN A 413 -24.22 3.10 20.37
C GLN A 413 -24.72 4.41 19.79
N THR A 414 -23.82 5.23 19.27
CA THR A 414 -24.15 6.47 18.56
C THR A 414 -23.32 6.59 17.28
N ASP A 415 -23.90 7.23 16.28
CA ASP A 415 -23.17 7.69 15.10
C ASP A 415 -22.58 9.06 15.39
N ILE A 416 -21.34 9.28 14.98
CA ILE A 416 -20.66 10.57 14.96
C ILE A 416 -20.58 10.99 13.50
N THR A 417 -21.17 12.13 13.16
CA THR A 417 -21.07 12.74 11.83
C THR A 417 -20.21 13.98 11.93
N ALA A 418 -19.14 14.07 11.14
CA ALA A 418 -18.34 15.29 11.02
C ALA A 418 -18.73 15.99 9.71
N THR A 419 -18.94 17.31 9.76
CA THR A 419 -19.25 18.13 8.58
C THR A 419 -18.23 19.24 8.40
N VAL A 420 -17.65 19.34 7.20
CA VAL A 420 -16.70 20.38 6.80
C VAL A 420 -17.01 20.80 5.36
N ALA A 421 -17.02 22.11 5.06
CA ALA A 421 -17.35 22.65 3.73
C ALA A 421 -18.65 22.10 3.10
N GLY A 422 -19.64 21.73 3.93
CA GLY A 422 -20.91 21.15 3.49
C GLY A 422 -20.86 19.67 3.07
N GLN A 423 -19.70 19.02 3.20
CA GLN A 423 -19.49 17.59 3.05
C GLN A 423 -19.46 16.91 4.41
N SER A 424 -19.82 15.63 4.48
CA SER A 424 -19.92 14.91 5.75
C SER A 424 -19.60 13.44 5.61
N ASP A 425 -18.97 12.88 6.63
CA ASP A 425 -18.79 11.44 6.82
C ASP A 425 -19.22 11.01 8.22
N THR A 426 -19.49 9.73 8.39
CA THR A 426 -20.12 9.18 9.60
C THR A 426 -19.46 7.87 10.04
N VAL A 427 -19.15 7.79 11.33
CA VAL A 427 -18.63 6.59 11.98
C VAL A 427 -19.44 6.25 13.23
N SER A 428 -19.64 4.96 13.50
CA SER A 428 -20.34 4.51 14.70
C SER A 428 -19.36 4.25 15.85
N VAL A 429 -19.71 4.72 17.05
CA VAL A 429 -19.00 4.43 18.29
C VAL A 429 -19.94 3.71 19.25
N GLU A 430 -19.45 2.63 19.85
CA GLU A 430 -20.12 1.87 20.91
C GLU A 430 -19.46 2.15 22.26
N VAL A 431 -20.27 2.60 23.21
CA VAL A 431 -19.86 2.80 24.60
C VAL A 431 -20.34 1.60 25.43
N LEU A 432 -19.40 0.92 26.06
CA LEU A 432 -19.65 -0.25 26.90
C LEU A 432 -19.50 0.08 28.39
N GLU A 433 -19.86 -0.87 29.25
CA GLU A 433 -19.53 -0.77 30.68
C GLU A 433 -18.01 -0.63 30.87
N PRO A 434 -17.50 0.03 31.91
CA PRO A 434 -16.06 0.06 32.18
C PRO A 434 -15.52 -1.36 32.42
N PRO A 435 -14.21 -1.61 32.21
CA PRO A 435 -13.63 -2.93 32.43
C PRO A 435 -13.76 -3.39 33.87
N SER A 436 -14.07 -4.67 34.04
CA SER A 436 -14.17 -5.35 35.33
C SER A 436 -13.38 -6.65 35.26
N ILE A 437 -12.07 -6.50 35.19
CA ILE A 437 -11.10 -7.59 35.10
C ILE A 437 -10.83 -8.10 36.52
N GLU A 438 -11.20 -9.35 36.79
CA GLU A 438 -10.94 -10.01 38.06
C GLU A 438 -9.95 -11.16 37.87
N PHE A 439 -9.02 -11.28 38.83
CA PHE A 439 -8.15 -12.44 38.95
C PHE A 439 -8.97 -13.67 39.36
N VAL A 440 -8.84 -14.76 38.60
CA VAL A 440 -9.55 -16.03 38.85
C VAL A 440 -8.65 -16.99 39.63
N ASP A 441 -7.51 -17.33 39.06
CA ASP A 441 -6.48 -18.17 39.67
C ASP A 441 -5.11 -17.94 39.02
N ALA A 442 -4.07 -18.45 39.67
CA ALA A 442 -2.77 -18.58 39.07
C ALA A 442 -2.06 -19.79 39.64
N GLU A 443 -1.16 -20.35 38.85
CA GLU A 443 -0.24 -21.37 39.29
C GLU A 443 1.19 -21.01 38.90
N LEU A 444 2.11 -21.35 39.79
CA LEU A 444 3.53 -21.38 39.46
C LEU A 444 3.76 -22.65 38.64
N ASP A 445 4.08 -22.50 37.36
CA ASP A 445 4.22 -23.62 36.43
C ASP A 445 5.29 -24.62 36.89
N THR A 446 6.33 -24.12 37.57
CA THR A 446 7.48 -24.91 38.00
C THR A 446 8.00 -24.48 39.37
N GLU A 447 8.09 -25.41 40.33
CA GLU A 447 8.66 -25.12 41.66
C GLU A 447 10.19 -25.16 41.68
N THR A 448 10.84 -25.80 40.69
CA THR A 448 12.31 -25.91 40.61
C THR A 448 12.82 -25.69 39.20
N VAL A 449 13.84 -24.84 39.05
CA VAL A 449 14.44 -24.44 37.76
C VAL A 449 15.95 -24.28 37.89
N VAL A 450 16.69 -24.42 36.79
CA VAL A 450 18.14 -24.21 36.77
C VAL A 450 18.46 -22.71 36.65
N GLU A 451 19.51 -22.24 37.35
CA GLU A 451 19.96 -20.86 37.27
C GLU A 451 20.26 -20.44 35.81
N GLY A 452 19.72 -19.30 35.40
CA GLY A 452 19.88 -18.77 34.03
C GLY A 452 18.86 -19.28 33.02
N THR A 453 17.87 -20.08 33.42
CA THR A 453 16.69 -20.41 32.59
C THR A 453 15.50 -19.50 32.90
N THR A 454 14.33 -19.84 32.38
CA THR A 454 13.10 -19.08 32.58
C THR A 454 12.22 -19.76 33.62
N ALA A 455 11.59 -18.98 34.48
CA ALA A 455 10.47 -19.42 35.31
C ALA A 455 9.18 -18.77 34.79
N LYS A 456 8.05 -19.43 35.02
CA LYS A 456 6.75 -19.07 34.44
C LYS A 456 5.65 -19.15 35.47
N VAL A 457 4.70 -18.23 35.37
CA VAL A 457 3.42 -18.26 36.09
C VAL A 457 2.32 -18.14 35.04
N SER A 458 1.35 -19.05 35.12
CA SER A 458 0.10 -18.96 34.36
C SER A 458 -0.98 -18.36 35.25
N ALA A 459 -1.57 -17.23 34.83
CA ALA A 459 -2.57 -16.50 35.60
C ALA A 459 -3.84 -16.26 34.77
N THR A 460 -4.97 -16.71 35.28
CA THR A 460 -6.28 -16.59 34.64
C THR A 460 -7.00 -15.33 35.11
N TYR A 461 -7.54 -14.57 34.15
CA TYR A 461 -8.32 -13.36 34.38
C TYR A 461 -9.64 -13.43 33.61
N GLU A 462 -10.73 -12.96 34.23
CA GLU A 462 -12.05 -12.86 33.63
C GLU A 462 -12.47 -11.39 33.60
N ASN A 463 -12.86 -10.89 32.43
CA ASN A 463 -13.44 -9.55 32.30
C ASN A 463 -14.97 -9.63 32.22
N THR A 464 -15.63 -9.18 33.28
CA THR A 464 -17.10 -9.13 33.35
C THR A 464 -17.68 -7.75 33.02
N GLY A 465 -16.82 -6.80 32.64
CA GLY A 465 -17.19 -5.45 32.20
C GLY A 465 -16.97 -5.27 30.69
N GLY A 466 -16.79 -4.02 30.24
CA GLY A 466 -16.36 -3.76 28.86
C GLY A 466 -14.86 -3.99 28.66
N PRO A 467 -14.34 -3.84 27.44
CA PRO A 467 -12.94 -4.08 27.13
C PRO A 467 -12.02 -3.14 27.93
N GLY A 468 -10.83 -3.61 28.29
CA GLY A 468 -9.86 -2.78 28.99
C GLY A 468 -8.54 -3.49 29.22
N SER A 469 -7.71 -2.92 30.09
CA SER A 469 -6.36 -3.41 30.35
C SER A 469 -6.08 -3.64 31.81
N GLU A 470 -5.25 -4.65 32.10
CA GLU A 470 -4.80 -4.98 33.46
C GLU A 470 -3.27 -5.05 33.48
N THR A 471 -2.66 -4.62 34.59
CA THR A 471 -1.20 -4.68 34.78
C THR A 471 -0.85 -5.56 35.96
N VAL A 472 -0.12 -6.62 35.67
CA VAL A 472 0.27 -7.64 36.65
C VAL A 472 1.78 -7.66 36.82
N SER A 473 2.24 -7.86 38.05
CA SER A 473 3.66 -8.06 38.35
C SER A 473 3.91 -9.36 39.10
N VAL A 474 5.02 -10.02 38.77
CA VAL A 474 5.53 -11.18 39.51
C VAL A 474 6.69 -10.71 40.38
N ALA A 475 6.72 -11.13 41.64
CA ALA A 475 7.86 -10.92 42.55
C ALA A 475 8.40 -12.26 43.05
N VAL A 476 9.71 -12.28 43.32
CA VAL A 476 10.39 -13.40 43.98
C VAL A 476 11.02 -12.86 45.27
N GLY A 477 10.51 -13.31 46.41
CA GLY A 477 10.81 -12.71 47.72
C GLY A 477 10.30 -11.27 47.80
N ASP A 478 11.19 -10.33 48.15
CA ASP A 478 10.84 -8.91 48.30
C ASP A 478 11.11 -8.06 47.04
N GLU A 479 11.52 -8.65 45.91
CA GLU A 479 11.89 -7.89 44.71
C GLU A 479 11.13 -8.37 43.47
N GLN A 480 10.58 -7.41 42.72
CA GLN A 480 9.90 -7.63 41.44
C GLN A 480 10.82 -8.36 40.46
N ALA A 481 10.30 -9.41 39.84
CA ALA A 481 10.96 -10.20 38.82
C ALA A 481 10.47 -9.85 37.41
N SER A 482 9.17 -9.57 37.25
CA SER A 482 8.57 -9.17 35.98
C SER A 482 7.33 -8.29 36.17
N ILE A 483 6.96 -7.54 35.15
CA ILE A 483 5.72 -6.76 35.05
C ILE A 483 5.22 -6.78 33.60
N THR A 484 3.93 -6.94 33.41
CA THR A 484 3.29 -7.02 32.10
C THR A 484 1.91 -6.38 32.15
N THR A 485 1.52 -5.75 31.04
CA THR A 485 0.18 -5.20 30.82
C THR A 485 -0.43 -5.90 29.63
N PHE A 486 -1.67 -6.36 29.76
CA PHE A 486 -2.42 -7.01 28.69
C PHE A 486 -3.81 -6.37 28.54
N GLN A 487 -4.44 -6.57 27.39
CA GLN A 487 -5.81 -6.14 27.09
C GLN A 487 -6.73 -7.36 27.18
N LEU A 488 -7.97 -7.16 27.61
CA LEU A 488 -8.97 -8.21 27.68
C LEU A 488 -10.30 -7.67 27.19
N ASP A 489 -10.92 -8.34 26.21
CA ASP A 489 -12.21 -7.90 25.67
C ASP A 489 -13.34 -8.15 26.68
N ALA A 490 -14.54 -7.62 26.38
CA ALA A 490 -15.71 -7.82 27.22
C ALA A 490 -16.16 -9.29 27.22
N ASP A 491 -16.58 -9.79 28.39
CA ASP A 491 -17.03 -11.18 28.60
C ASP A 491 -15.97 -12.24 28.20
N GLU A 492 -14.69 -11.87 28.21
CA GLU A 492 -13.56 -12.75 27.88
C GLU A 492 -12.86 -13.28 29.14
N GLU A 493 -12.41 -14.53 29.08
CA GLU A 493 -11.50 -15.16 30.04
C GLU A 493 -10.20 -15.52 29.31
N THR A 494 -9.06 -15.09 29.83
CA THR A 494 -7.73 -15.41 29.28
C THR A 494 -6.81 -15.95 30.37
N THR A 495 -5.84 -16.76 29.96
CA THR A 495 -4.71 -17.16 30.81
C THR A 495 -3.44 -16.52 30.26
N GLU A 496 -2.86 -15.61 31.04
CA GLU A 496 -1.62 -14.93 30.72
C GLU A 496 -0.43 -15.68 31.31
N THR A 497 0.55 -16.03 30.48
CA THR A 497 1.82 -16.63 30.92
C THR A 497 2.88 -15.54 31.09
N ILE A 498 3.29 -15.31 32.34
CA ILE A 498 4.31 -14.32 32.67
C ILE A 498 5.64 -15.04 32.91
N THR A 499 6.63 -14.73 32.08
CA THR A 499 7.95 -15.36 32.13
C THR A 499 9.00 -14.41 32.68
N TRP A 500 9.98 -14.93 33.42
CA TRP A 500 11.13 -14.15 33.90
C TRP A 500 12.39 -15.01 34.04
N SER A 501 13.56 -14.37 34.07
CA SER A 501 14.84 -15.07 34.31
C SER A 501 14.94 -15.58 35.75
N ALA A 502 15.19 -16.87 35.89
CA ALA A 502 15.30 -17.55 37.17
C ALA A 502 16.70 -17.35 37.81
N ASP A 503 16.95 -16.17 38.35
CA ASP A 503 18.26 -15.81 38.91
C ASP A 503 18.36 -16.02 40.44
N ARG A 504 17.25 -16.36 41.10
CA ARG A 504 17.17 -16.48 42.57
C ARG A 504 15.98 -17.29 43.05
N SER A 505 16.19 -18.04 44.13
CA SER A 505 15.13 -18.75 44.84
C SER A 505 14.35 -17.81 45.77
N GLY A 506 13.08 -18.11 45.99
CA GLY A 506 12.24 -17.41 46.94
C GLY A 506 10.76 -17.68 46.74
N THR A 507 9.94 -17.18 47.66
CA THR A 507 8.48 -17.19 47.51
C THR A 507 8.07 -16.38 46.28
N VAL A 508 7.32 -16.99 45.37
CA VAL A 508 6.76 -16.31 44.19
C VAL A 508 5.40 -15.75 44.54
N SER A 509 5.20 -14.47 44.26
CA SER A 509 3.91 -13.81 44.41
C SER A 509 3.48 -13.11 43.13
N LEU A 510 2.17 -13.11 42.90
CA LEU A 510 1.51 -12.38 41.82
C LEU A 510 0.78 -11.17 42.41
N GLY A 511 1.09 -9.98 41.92
CA GLY A 511 0.60 -8.74 42.51
C GLY A 511 1.06 -8.55 43.96
N ASP A 512 0.26 -7.83 44.75
CA ASP A 512 0.59 -7.48 46.14
C ASP A 512 0.16 -8.52 47.19
N ASP A 513 -0.73 -9.45 46.84
CA ASP A 513 -1.45 -10.26 47.84
C ASP A 513 -1.49 -11.79 47.58
N GLU A 514 -1.16 -12.28 46.38
CA GLU A 514 -1.29 -13.71 46.05
C GLU A 514 0.06 -14.45 46.06
N GLU A 515 0.23 -15.40 46.97
CA GLU A 515 1.43 -16.25 47.10
C GLU A 515 1.22 -17.58 46.36
N LEU A 516 2.02 -17.84 45.33
CA LEU A 516 1.84 -18.99 44.44
C LEU A 516 2.67 -20.22 44.82
N GLY A 517 3.76 -20.03 45.58
CA GLY A 517 4.64 -21.11 46.00
C GLY A 517 6.07 -20.67 46.28
N GLU A 518 6.98 -21.60 46.53
CA GLU A 518 8.42 -21.32 46.60
C GLU A 518 9.11 -21.79 45.32
N LEU A 519 9.76 -20.87 44.61
CA LEU A 519 10.66 -21.20 43.51
C LEU A 519 12.05 -21.54 44.06
N GLN A 520 12.55 -22.72 43.71
CA GLN A 520 13.91 -23.13 43.98
C GLN A 520 14.76 -23.03 42.71
N VAL A 521 15.74 -22.12 42.70
CA VAL A 521 16.76 -22.04 41.67
C VAL A 521 17.95 -22.91 42.06
N VAL A 522 18.30 -23.87 41.22
CA VAL A 522 19.42 -24.80 41.42
C VAL A 522 20.59 -24.48 40.49
N GLU A 523 21.82 -24.69 40.95
CA GLU A 523 23.00 -24.50 40.11
C GLU A 523 23.02 -25.55 38.97
N PRO A 524 23.51 -25.20 37.76
CA PRO A 524 23.58 -26.13 36.62
C PRO A 524 24.33 -27.43 36.93
N ALA A 525 25.28 -27.41 37.87
CA ALA A 525 26.04 -28.59 38.26
C ALA A 525 25.22 -29.72 38.91
N ASN A 526 23.98 -29.47 39.33
CA ASN A 526 23.08 -30.47 39.93
C ASN A 526 22.25 -31.24 38.88
N VAL A 527 22.36 -30.85 37.62
CA VAL A 527 21.71 -31.50 36.47
C VAL A 527 22.77 -31.62 35.39
N SER A 528 23.35 -32.81 35.24
CA SER A 528 24.50 -33.00 34.33
C SER A 528 24.12 -33.91 33.18
N LEU A 529 24.20 -33.41 31.95
CA LEU A 529 24.09 -34.20 30.72
C LEU A 529 25.21 -35.25 30.71
N GLN A 530 24.85 -36.53 30.76
CA GLN A 530 25.79 -37.65 30.81
C GLN A 530 25.99 -38.34 29.47
N SER A 531 24.92 -38.44 28.69
CA SER A 531 24.93 -39.09 27.38
C SER A 531 23.75 -38.63 26.56
N VAL A 532 23.82 -38.89 25.26
CA VAL A 532 22.67 -38.84 24.35
C VAL A 532 22.51 -40.24 23.75
N GLU A 533 21.34 -40.84 23.92
CA GLU A 533 20.96 -42.09 23.28
C GLU A 533 20.34 -41.77 21.91
N LEU A 534 20.80 -42.48 20.88
CA LEU A 534 20.43 -42.30 19.48
C LEU A 534 20.25 -43.67 18.85
N PRO A 535 19.36 -43.81 17.85
CA PRO A 535 19.29 -45.02 17.05
C PRO A 535 20.59 -45.24 16.26
N GLU A 536 20.95 -46.51 16.00
CA GLU A 536 22.12 -46.82 15.17
C GLU A 536 21.90 -46.38 13.71
N GLU A 537 20.68 -46.55 13.20
CA GLU A 537 20.26 -46.20 11.84
C GLU A 537 18.93 -45.43 11.89
N ALA A 538 18.77 -44.44 11.01
CA ALA A 538 17.49 -43.78 10.74
C ALA A 538 17.23 -43.77 9.22
N THR A 539 16.00 -43.45 8.82
CA THR A 539 15.66 -43.33 7.39
C THR A 539 15.55 -41.85 7.02
N GLN A 540 16.07 -41.48 5.85
CA GLN A 540 15.95 -40.13 5.31
C GLN A 540 14.47 -39.69 5.30
N ASP A 541 14.21 -38.43 5.64
CA ASP A 541 12.89 -37.81 5.69
C ASP A 541 11.89 -38.45 6.68
N ARG A 542 12.40 -39.22 7.66
CA ARG A 542 11.62 -39.81 8.76
C ARG A 542 12.04 -39.26 10.10
N GLU A 543 11.07 -39.17 11.01
CA GLU A 543 11.31 -38.81 12.41
C GLU A 543 12.07 -39.93 13.12
N TYR A 544 13.07 -39.55 13.90
CA TYR A 544 13.70 -40.40 14.90
C TYR A 544 13.93 -39.62 16.19
N GLU A 545 14.04 -40.38 17.29
CA GLU A 545 14.17 -39.84 18.63
C GLU A 545 15.64 -39.63 19.00
N ILE A 546 15.94 -38.48 19.58
CA ILE A 546 17.19 -38.15 20.23
C ILE A 546 16.90 -38.07 21.72
N GLU A 547 17.51 -38.91 22.53
CA GLU A 547 17.19 -39.06 23.96
C GLU A 547 18.37 -38.60 24.84
N PRO A 548 18.41 -37.32 25.26
CA PRO A 548 19.35 -36.87 26.28
C PRO A 548 19.13 -37.61 27.61
N VAL A 549 20.23 -37.99 28.27
CA VAL A 549 20.21 -38.64 29.58
C VAL A 549 21.03 -37.82 30.56
N PHE A 550 20.41 -37.44 31.67
CA PHE A 550 21.01 -36.65 32.72
C PHE A 550 21.33 -37.49 33.96
N GLU A 551 22.34 -37.06 34.70
CA GLU A 551 22.51 -37.41 36.11
C GLU A 551 22.07 -36.21 36.95
N THR A 552 21.16 -36.47 37.90
CA THR A 552 20.68 -35.47 38.85
C THR A 552 20.72 -36.02 40.26
N ASP A 553 21.05 -35.17 41.24
CA ASP A 553 20.97 -35.48 42.68
C ASP A 553 19.75 -34.84 43.36
N LEU A 554 18.81 -34.33 42.54
CA LEU A 554 17.57 -33.72 42.98
C LEU A 554 16.49 -34.78 43.24
N ASP A 555 15.66 -34.54 44.25
CA ASP A 555 14.51 -35.38 44.58
C ASP A 555 13.19 -34.88 43.89
N THR A 556 13.31 -34.09 42.82
CA THR A 556 12.20 -33.51 42.04
C THR A 556 12.62 -33.31 40.58
N SER A 557 11.65 -33.23 39.66
CA SER A 557 11.94 -32.79 38.28
C SER A 557 12.31 -31.31 38.24
N VAL A 558 13.06 -30.93 37.20
CA VAL A 558 13.58 -29.58 37.00
C VAL A 558 13.59 -29.23 35.53
N TRP A 559 13.19 -28.00 35.21
CA TRP A 559 13.24 -27.50 33.84
C TRP A 559 14.59 -26.89 33.51
N THR A 560 15.11 -27.19 32.32
CA THR A 560 16.37 -26.67 31.83
C THR A 560 16.38 -26.49 30.33
N THR A 561 17.22 -25.58 29.80
CA THR A 561 17.32 -25.33 28.36
C THR A 561 18.34 -26.26 27.71
N LEU A 562 17.99 -26.85 26.57
CA LEU A 562 18.88 -27.64 25.73
C LEU A 562 19.04 -27.02 24.36
N GLU A 563 20.25 -27.09 23.82
CA GLU A 563 20.53 -26.77 22.42
C GLU A 563 20.88 -28.05 21.65
N LEU A 564 20.26 -28.25 20.49
CA LEU A 564 20.64 -29.30 19.55
C LEU A 564 21.34 -28.68 18.35
N ARG A 565 22.51 -29.23 18.01
CA ARG A 565 23.18 -28.98 16.73
C ARG A 565 23.29 -30.26 15.92
N VAL A 566 22.99 -30.17 14.63
CA VAL A 566 23.15 -31.26 13.68
C VAL A 566 24.15 -30.82 12.63
N ASP A 567 25.23 -31.59 12.48
CA ASP A 567 26.38 -31.31 11.60
C ASP A 567 27.00 -29.90 11.77
N GLY A 568 26.82 -29.30 12.95
CA GLY A 568 27.38 -28.02 13.38
C GLY A 568 26.37 -26.85 13.37
N ASP A 569 25.23 -27.02 12.72
CA ASP A 569 24.16 -26.02 12.67
C ASP A 569 23.21 -26.19 13.85
N ARG A 570 22.84 -25.09 14.50
CA ARG A 570 21.88 -25.11 15.62
C ARG A 570 20.47 -25.26 15.06
N VAL A 571 19.81 -26.36 15.42
CA VAL A 571 18.46 -26.70 14.94
C VAL A 571 17.40 -26.57 16.02
N LEU A 572 17.77 -26.58 17.31
CA LEU A 572 16.86 -26.42 18.44
C LEU A 572 17.53 -25.63 19.58
N GLU A 573 16.74 -24.81 20.28
CA GLU A 573 17.03 -24.23 21.60
C GLU A 573 15.69 -24.17 22.34
N ASP A 574 15.44 -25.09 23.29
CA ASP A 574 14.13 -25.20 23.96
C ASP A 574 14.27 -25.69 25.41
N GLU A 575 13.22 -25.52 26.22
CA GLU A 575 13.17 -25.95 27.62
C GLU A 575 12.61 -27.37 27.76
N PHE A 576 13.32 -28.20 28.52
CA PHE A 576 12.97 -29.61 28.77
C PHE A 576 12.86 -29.89 30.26
N GLU A 577 11.87 -30.70 30.63
CA GLU A 577 11.75 -31.25 31.97
C GLU A 577 12.69 -32.44 32.16
N VAL A 578 13.72 -32.27 32.98
CA VAL A 578 14.56 -33.38 33.46
C VAL A 578 13.86 -34.02 34.66
N ARG A 579 13.42 -35.26 34.49
CA ARG A 579 12.73 -36.05 35.52
C ARG A 579 13.70 -36.50 36.62
N GLU A 580 13.16 -36.93 37.76
CA GLU A 580 13.94 -37.42 38.92
C GLU A 580 14.90 -38.57 38.58
N ASP A 581 14.59 -39.37 37.55
CA ASP A 581 15.42 -40.47 37.08
C ASP A 581 16.45 -40.07 36.01
N GLY A 582 16.52 -38.76 35.69
CA GLY A 582 17.45 -38.18 34.71
C GLY A 582 16.96 -38.24 33.26
N THR A 583 15.74 -38.71 33.01
CA THR A 583 15.17 -38.76 31.65
C THR A 583 14.51 -37.43 31.28
N VAL A 584 14.54 -37.09 29.99
CA VAL A 584 13.74 -36.00 29.40
C VAL A 584 12.76 -36.56 28.37
N GLU A 585 11.83 -35.76 27.88
CA GLU A 585 11.09 -36.15 26.66
C GLU A 585 12.05 -36.24 25.46
N PRO A 586 11.92 -37.27 24.61
CA PRO A 586 12.75 -37.40 23.43
C PRO A 586 12.57 -36.20 22.49
N ILE A 587 13.66 -35.77 21.88
CA ILE A 587 13.63 -34.77 20.82
C ILE A 587 13.35 -35.51 19.52
N GLU A 588 12.18 -35.28 18.93
CA GLU A 588 11.82 -35.78 17.60
C GLU A 588 12.55 -34.96 16.54
N TYR A 589 13.26 -35.62 15.63
CA TYR A 589 14.05 -34.95 14.60
C TYR A 589 13.98 -35.68 13.25
N VAL A 590 13.92 -34.91 12.16
CA VAL A 590 13.93 -35.41 10.78
C VAL A 590 15.22 -34.94 10.10
N HIS A 591 15.89 -35.85 9.41
CA HIS A 591 17.09 -35.54 8.63
C HIS A 591 16.87 -35.81 7.15
N ASP A 592 17.28 -34.87 6.30
CA ASP A 592 16.97 -34.81 4.88
C ASP A 592 18.11 -35.28 3.96
N GLU A 593 19.25 -35.70 4.49
CA GLU A 593 20.39 -36.23 3.70
C GLU A 593 20.77 -37.65 4.12
N ASP A 594 21.16 -38.50 3.16
CA ASP A 594 21.69 -39.83 3.45
C ASP A 594 23.18 -39.78 3.86
N GLY A 595 23.57 -40.63 4.81
CA GLY A 595 24.94 -40.72 5.31
C GLY A 595 25.06 -40.62 6.83
N THR A 596 26.29 -40.51 7.33
CA THR A 596 26.53 -40.36 8.76
C THR A 596 26.39 -38.91 9.16
N THR A 597 25.39 -38.60 9.98
CA THR A 597 25.17 -37.26 10.57
C THR A 597 25.62 -37.24 12.03
N THR A 598 26.12 -36.09 12.49
CA THR A 598 26.57 -35.86 13.87
C THR A 598 25.57 -35.00 14.63
N HIS A 599 25.06 -35.52 15.75
CA HIS A 599 24.19 -34.79 16.67
C HIS A 599 24.99 -34.38 17.89
N VAL A 600 24.89 -33.10 18.23
CA VAL A 600 25.54 -32.50 19.40
C VAL A 600 24.44 -31.89 20.26
N VAL A 601 24.21 -32.47 21.44
CA VAL A 601 23.32 -31.91 22.45
C VAL A 601 24.19 -31.12 23.43
N GLU A 602 23.87 -29.85 23.61
CA GLU A 602 24.56 -28.94 24.52
C GLU A 602 23.64 -28.57 25.69
N HIS A 603 24.19 -28.64 26.90
CA HIS A 603 23.56 -28.20 28.14
C HIS A 603 24.60 -27.37 28.91
N TYR A 604 24.46 -26.04 28.86
CA TYR A 604 25.45 -25.09 29.40
C TYR A 604 26.89 -25.33 28.91
N ASP A 605 27.79 -25.81 29.79
CA ASP A 605 29.19 -26.11 29.48
C ASP A 605 29.44 -27.59 29.15
N GLN A 606 28.37 -28.38 29.08
CA GLN A 606 28.38 -29.81 28.81
C GLN A 606 27.91 -30.07 27.40
N THR A 607 28.53 -31.05 26.76
CA THR A 607 28.29 -31.38 25.35
C THR A 607 28.39 -32.86 25.18
N GLU A 608 27.31 -33.48 24.74
CA GLU A 608 27.29 -34.88 24.36
C GLU A 608 27.08 -35.01 22.85
N THR A 609 27.75 -35.99 22.26
CA THR A 609 27.78 -36.16 20.82
C THR A 609 27.52 -37.61 20.46
N GLY A 610 26.65 -37.82 19.49
CA GLY A 610 26.48 -39.12 18.86
C GLY A 610 26.28 -39.00 17.36
N THR A 611 26.25 -40.14 16.70
CA THR A 611 26.14 -40.23 15.24
C THR A 611 25.05 -41.21 14.87
N VAL A 612 24.26 -40.86 13.86
CA VAL A 612 23.23 -41.72 13.26
C VAL A 612 23.64 -42.01 11.82
N GLU A 613 23.53 -43.26 11.38
CA GLU A 613 23.64 -43.60 9.96
C GLU A 613 22.26 -43.46 9.31
N VAL A 614 22.06 -42.37 8.56
CA VAL A 614 20.82 -42.12 7.83
C VAL A 614 20.89 -42.87 6.51
N LEU A 615 20.00 -43.86 6.36
CA LEU A 615 19.86 -44.65 5.16
C LEU A 615 18.99 -43.90 4.15
N PRO A 616 19.25 -44.05 2.83
CA PRO A 616 18.32 -43.55 1.81
C PRO A 616 16.94 -44.20 1.96
N PRO A 617 15.89 -43.67 1.31
CA PRO A 617 14.53 -44.20 1.41
C PRO A 617 14.44 -45.65 0.89
N ALA A 618 13.36 -46.33 1.26
CA ALA A 618 13.02 -47.63 0.68
C ALA A 618 12.74 -47.50 -0.82
N ASP A 619 12.95 -48.59 -1.56
CA ASP A 619 12.71 -48.69 -3.00
C ASP A 619 12.10 -50.07 -3.24
N PHE A 620 10.81 -50.11 -3.60
CA PHE A 620 10.02 -51.34 -3.64
C PHE A 620 9.90 -51.90 -5.06
N GLU A 621 10.75 -52.87 -5.39
CA GLU A 621 10.69 -53.59 -6.67
C GLU A 621 9.69 -54.76 -6.62
N LEU A 622 9.05 -55.05 -7.76
CA LEU A 622 8.09 -56.13 -7.92
C LEU A 622 8.68 -57.28 -8.76
N GLU A 623 8.63 -58.51 -8.22
CA GLU A 623 9.12 -59.72 -8.87
C GLU A 623 8.06 -60.84 -8.83
N ASP A 624 8.23 -61.86 -9.69
CA ASP A 624 7.45 -63.10 -9.68
C ASP A 624 5.93 -62.91 -9.61
N LEU A 625 5.34 -62.16 -10.55
CA LEU A 625 3.88 -62.06 -10.71
C LEU A 625 3.29 -63.43 -11.09
N GLU A 626 2.49 -63.99 -10.20
CA GLU A 626 1.79 -65.27 -10.34
C GLU A 626 0.31 -65.03 -10.69
N VAL A 627 -0.05 -65.34 -11.94
CA VAL A 627 -1.43 -65.24 -12.45
C VAL A 627 -2.04 -66.63 -12.73
N PRO A 628 -3.37 -66.79 -12.60
CA PRO A 628 -4.07 -68.04 -12.94
C PRO A 628 -4.02 -68.37 -14.44
N GLU A 629 -3.84 -69.66 -14.80
CA GLU A 629 -3.69 -70.09 -16.20
C GLU A 629 -4.99 -70.03 -17.03
N THR A 630 -6.15 -70.17 -16.39
CA THR A 630 -7.48 -70.15 -17.03
C THR A 630 -8.51 -69.59 -16.05
N VAL A 631 -9.31 -68.62 -16.50
CA VAL A 631 -10.35 -67.98 -15.67
C VAL A 631 -11.66 -67.95 -16.45
N GLU A 632 -12.76 -68.41 -15.85
CA GLU A 632 -14.10 -68.28 -16.42
C GLU A 632 -14.72 -66.94 -15.97
N GLN A 633 -15.57 -66.36 -16.82
CA GLN A 633 -16.27 -65.12 -16.47
C GLN A 633 -17.04 -65.27 -15.15
N GLY A 634 -16.76 -64.36 -14.20
CA GLY A 634 -17.36 -64.29 -12.87
C GLY A 634 -16.63 -65.08 -11.79
N ASP A 635 -15.48 -65.71 -12.10
CA ASP A 635 -14.64 -66.37 -11.09
C ASP A 635 -13.81 -65.35 -10.29
N THR A 636 -13.56 -65.68 -9.03
CA THR A 636 -12.58 -64.99 -8.16
C THR A 636 -11.35 -65.87 -8.03
N GLU A 637 -10.19 -65.36 -8.43
CA GLU A 637 -8.91 -66.07 -8.40
C GLU A 637 -7.84 -65.24 -7.69
N THR A 638 -6.84 -65.92 -7.13
CA THR A 638 -5.75 -65.26 -6.38
C THR A 638 -4.60 -64.89 -7.31
N VAL A 639 -4.12 -63.65 -7.19
CA VAL A 639 -2.98 -63.08 -7.91
C VAL A 639 -1.89 -62.78 -6.89
N GLY A 640 -0.72 -63.41 -7.05
CA GLY A 640 0.42 -63.21 -6.15
C GLY A 640 1.49 -62.33 -6.79
N VAL A 641 2.12 -61.44 -6.03
CA VAL A 641 3.36 -60.75 -6.45
C VAL A 641 4.36 -60.78 -5.30
N THR A 642 5.64 -60.94 -5.60
CA THR A 642 6.71 -60.77 -4.61
C THR A 642 7.15 -59.31 -4.63
N VAL A 643 7.11 -58.67 -3.46
CA VAL A 643 7.53 -57.28 -3.24
C VAL A 643 8.84 -57.32 -2.48
N ARG A 644 9.84 -56.58 -2.93
CA ARG A 644 11.17 -56.53 -2.32
C ARG A 644 11.59 -55.09 -2.09
N ASN A 645 11.99 -54.74 -0.88
CA ASN A 645 12.67 -53.47 -0.63
C ASN A 645 14.16 -53.60 -1.02
N VAL A 646 14.53 -53.03 -2.17
CA VAL A 646 15.91 -52.95 -2.66
C VAL A 646 16.63 -51.65 -2.27
N GLY A 647 15.89 -50.69 -1.69
CA GLY A 647 16.36 -49.40 -1.24
C GLY A 647 17.07 -49.45 0.11
N GLY A 648 17.07 -48.32 0.83
CA GLY A 648 17.53 -48.21 2.21
C GLY A 648 16.36 -48.20 3.20
N GLY A 649 16.67 -48.17 4.50
CA GLY A 649 15.67 -48.02 5.56
C GLY A 649 14.62 -49.13 5.66
N ILE A 650 13.70 -48.93 6.59
CA ILE A 650 12.45 -49.69 6.73
C ILE A 650 11.33 -48.77 6.27
N ASP A 651 10.40 -49.27 5.45
CA ASP A 651 9.26 -48.47 5.04
C ASP A 651 8.01 -49.32 4.74
N ASP A 652 6.86 -48.64 4.72
CA ASP A 652 5.57 -49.11 4.28
C ASP A 652 5.38 -48.85 2.78
N ALA A 653 4.86 -49.83 2.05
CA ALA A 653 4.45 -49.71 0.66
C ALA A 653 2.99 -50.12 0.50
N GLU A 654 2.21 -49.31 -0.23
CA GLU A 654 0.89 -49.72 -0.72
C GLU A 654 1.06 -50.42 -2.08
N ILE A 655 0.64 -51.67 -2.15
CA ILE A 655 0.71 -52.51 -3.35
C ILE A 655 -0.70 -52.64 -3.89
N ALA A 656 -0.92 -52.14 -5.10
CA ALA A 656 -2.24 -52.08 -5.73
C ALA A 656 -2.32 -53.04 -6.92
N LEU A 657 -3.42 -53.78 -7.01
CA LEU A 657 -3.80 -54.58 -8.17
C LEU A 657 -4.85 -53.82 -8.99
N ALA A 658 -4.65 -53.73 -10.30
CA ALA A 658 -5.60 -53.18 -11.25
C ALA A 658 -5.91 -54.16 -12.40
N LEU A 659 -7.16 -54.15 -12.86
CA LEU A 659 -7.64 -54.87 -14.04
C LEU A 659 -8.12 -53.88 -15.09
N ASP A 660 -7.57 -53.95 -16.31
CA ASP A 660 -7.86 -53.03 -17.43
C ASP A 660 -7.79 -51.53 -17.05
N GLY A 661 -6.89 -51.21 -16.12
CA GLY A 661 -6.64 -49.85 -15.63
C GLY A 661 -7.55 -49.39 -14.48
N GLU A 662 -8.41 -50.27 -13.94
CA GLU A 662 -9.20 -49.98 -12.74
C GLU A 662 -8.63 -50.73 -11.52
N GLU A 663 -8.27 -49.99 -10.47
CA GLU A 663 -7.77 -50.56 -9.20
C GLU A 663 -8.87 -51.40 -8.53
N VAL A 664 -8.55 -52.65 -8.23
CA VAL A 664 -9.49 -53.64 -7.67
C VAL A 664 -9.21 -53.96 -6.19
N ASP A 665 -7.95 -53.91 -5.76
CA ASP A 665 -7.56 -54.14 -4.36
C ASP A 665 -6.19 -53.54 -4.06
N THR A 666 -5.96 -53.15 -2.80
CA THR A 666 -4.72 -52.52 -2.34
C THR A 666 -4.35 -53.07 -0.96
N GLN A 667 -3.09 -53.46 -0.78
CA GLN A 667 -2.55 -54.01 0.47
C GLN A 667 -1.25 -53.31 0.88
N ALA A 668 -1.14 -52.96 2.16
CA ALA A 668 0.06 -52.37 2.72
C ALA A 668 1.03 -53.45 3.24
N VAL A 669 2.32 -53.27 2.97
CA VAL A 669 3.42 -54.09 3.52
C VAL A 669 4.50 -53.21 4.11
N THR A 670 5.06 -53.60 5.25
CA THR A 670 6.26 -52.97 5.83
C THR A 670 7.44 -53.90 5.58
N LEU A 671 8.51 -53.42 4.94
CA LEU A 671 9.69 -54.24 4.66
C LEU A 671 10.98 -53.56 5.11
N ASP A 672 11.79 -54.30 5.86
CA ASP A 672 13.17 -53.93 6.16
C ASP A 672 14.03 -53.94 4.88
N ARG A 673 15.19 -53.30 4.96
CA ARG A 673 16.18 -53.28 3.89
C ARG A 673 16.56 -54.70 3.41
N ASN A 674 16.38 -54.97 2.12
CA ASN A 674 16.59 -56.28 1.47
C ASN A 674 15.61 -57.39 1.90
N GLU A 675 14.53 -57.06 2.60
CA GLU A 675 13.45 -57.99 2.86
C GLU A 675 12.53 -58.12 1.64
N ASP A 676 11.97 -59.31 1.46
CA ASP A 676 10.96 -59.60 0.45
C ASP A 676 9.77 -60.35 1.06
N THR A 677 8.57 -60.11 0.54
CA THR A 677 7.34 -60.80 0.92
C THR A 677 6.44 -61.01 -0.29
N THR A 678 5.54 -61.99 -0.23
CA THR A 678 4.53 -62.19 -1.27
C THR A 678 3.20 -61.58 -0.83
N VAL A 679 2.64 -60.70 -1.67
CA VAL A 679 1.31 -60.11 -1.51
C VAL A 679 0.35 -60.87 -2.43
N GLU A 680 -0.77 -61.34 -1.88
CA GLU A 680 -1.79 -62.11 -2.60
C GLU A 680 -3.11 -61.33 -2.63
N PHE A 681 -3.63 -61.04 -3.82
CA PHE A 681 -4.90 -60.35 -4.05
C PHE A 681 -5.97 -61.33 -4.54
N ASP A 682 -7.21 -61.20 -4.06
CA ASP A 682 -8.34 -61.96 -4.61
C ASP A 682 -9.09 -61.11 -5.66
N ALA A 683 -8.94 -61.45 -6.94
CA ALA A 683 -9.46 -60.68 -8.07
C ALA A 683 -10.66 -61.38 -8.72
N THR A 684 -11.76 -60.65 -8.95
CA THR A 684 -12.95 -61.18 -9.64
C THR A 684 -13.01 -60.69 -11.09
N PHE A 685 -13.20 -61.60 -12.04
CA PHE A 685 -13.11 -61.32 -13.48
C PHE A 685 -14.51 -61.29 -14.12
N ASP A 686 -15.19 -60.14 -14.03
CA ASP A 686 -16.60 -60.03 -14.42
C ASP A 686 -16.84 -60.00 -15.94
N ASP A 687 -15.84 -59.68 -16.76
CA ASP A 687 -15.95 -59.53 -18.21
C ASP A 687 -15.13 -60.60 -18.97
N ALA A 688 -15.69 -61.10 -20.07
CA ALA A 688 -15.02 -62.05 -20.96
C ALA A 688 -14.20 -61.30 -22.03
N GLY A 689 -12.95 -61.72 -22.26
CA GLY A 689 -12.04 -61.05 -23.20
C GLY A 689 -10.59 -61.07 -22.75
N ASP A 690 -9.74 -60.32 -23.47
CA ASP A 690 -8.36 -60.07 -23.04
C ASP A 690 -8.38 -59.01 -21.93
N VAL A 691 -7.85 -59.34 -20.75
CA VAL A 691 -7.73 -58.48 -19.57
C VAL A 691 -6.25 -58.20 -19.31
N GLU A 692 -5.91 -56.94 -19.11
CA GLU A 692 -4.60 -56.49 -18.64
C GLU A 692 -4.58 -56.41 -17.11
N LEU A 693 -3.73 -57.21 -16.49
CA LEU A 693 -3.50 -57.20 -15.05
C LEU A 693 -2.25 -56.39 -14.76
N VAL A 694 -2.34 -55.42 -13.86
CA VAL A 694 -1.22 -54.56 -13.45
C VAL A 694 -1.12 -54.60 -11.94
N VAL A 695 0.08 -54.87 -11.40
CA VAL A 695 0.38 -54.68 -9.98
C VAL A 695 1.42 -53.59 -9.85
N SER A 696 1.17 -52.60 -9.01
CA SER A 696 2.05 -51.45 -8.78
C SER A 696 2.41 -51.31 -7.30
N SER A 697 3.67 -50.98 -7.03
CA SER A 697 4.17 -50.43 -5.78
C SER A 697 4.37 -48.91 -5.93
N PRO A 698 4.82 -48.18 -4.90
CA PRO A 698 5.20 -46.78 -5.06
C PRO A 698 6.31 -46.54 -6.09
N ASP A 699 7.18 -47.53 -6.32
CA ASP A 699 8.43 -47.39 -7.08
C ASP A 699 8.51 -48.23 -8.37
N ASP A 700 7.66 -49.26 -8.52
CA ASP A 700 7.72 -50.21 -9.63
C ASP A 700 6.32 -50.70 -10.07
N GLU A 701 6.22 -51.21 -11.30
CA GLU A 701 4.99 -51.74 -11.88
C GLU A 701 5.26 -52.98 -12.74
N ILE A 702 4.48 -54.04 -12.52
CA ILE A 702 4.53 -55.27 -13.32
C ILE A 702 3.16 -55.57 -13.93
N ALA A 703 3.12 -55.82 -15.24
CA ALA A 703 1.89 -56.06 -15.99
C ALA A 703 1.91 -57.39 -16.75
N GLN A 704 0.75 -58.05 -16.85
CA GLN A 704 0.55 -59.29 -17.59
C GLN A 704 -0.83 -59.34 -18.24
N SER A 705 -0.90 -59.80 -19.49
CA SER A 705 -2.17 -60.01 -20.19
C SER A 705 -2.64 -61.46 -20.08
N MET A 706 -3.95 -61.64 -19.94
CA MET A 706 -4.61 -62.94 -19.92
C MET A 706 -5.97 -62.89 -20.62
N THR A 707 -6.55 -64.05 -20.94
CA THR A 707 -7.87 -64.13 -21.58
C THR A 707 -8.87 -64.83 -20.64
N VAL A 708 -10.00 -64.18 -20.38
CA VAL A 708 -11.12 -64.72 -19.59
C VAL A 708 -12.12 -65.41 -20.52
N ASP A 709 -12.45 -66.68 -20.25
CA ASP A 709 -13.36 -67.47 -21.08
C ASP A 709 -14.83 -67.13 -20.80
N GLY A 710 -15.58 -66.80 -21.85
CA GLY A 710 -16.95 -66.28 -21.77
C GLY A 710 -18.08 -67.32 -21.79
N GLY A 711 -17.77 -68.62 -21.83
CA GLY A 711 -18.77 -69.69 -21.78
C GLY A 711 -19.72 -69.76 -22.99
N ASP A 712 -19.60 -70.81 -23.82
CA ASP A 712 -20.35 -71.03 -25.06
C ASP A 712 -21.88 -71.24 -24.84
N GLU A 713 -22.71 -70.19 -25.02
CA GLU A 713 -24.15 -70.35 -25.30
C GLU A 713 -24.36 -70.66 -26.80
N GLY A 714 -24.53 -71.94 -27.12
CA GLY A 714 -24.79 -72.37 -28.49
C GLY A 714 -26.18 -71.99 -29.01
N GLU A 715 -26.27 -71.46 -30.23
CA GLU A 715 -27.39 -71.72 -31.16
C GLU A 715 -26.97 -71.64 -32.65
N SER A 716 -27.31 -72.73 -33.35
CA SER A 716 -27.76 -72.86 -34.75
C SER A 716 -27.31 -71.89 -35.86
N THR A 717 -26.58 -72.47 -36.82
CA THR A 717 -26.74 -72.44 -38.29
C THR A 717 -27.46 -71.24 -38.95
N ASP A 718 -26.77 -70.53 -39.85
CA ASP A 718 -27.17 -70.50 -41.27
C ASP A 718 -26.01 -70.07 -42.19
N GLU A 719 -26.03 -70.62 -43.40
CA GLU A 719 -25.05 -70.53 -44.47
C GLU A 719 -25.08 -69.17 -45.19
N SER A 720 -23.94 -68.66 -45.66
CA SER A 720 -23.72 -68.37 -47.10
C SER A 720 -22.33 -67.79 -47.39
N ASP A 721 -21.81 -68.26 -48.52
CA ASP A 721 -20.49 -68.09 -49.12
C ASP A 721 -20.15 -66.67 -49.65
N ASP A 722 -18.89 -66.56 -50.10
CA ASP A 722 -18.26 -65.57 -50.99
C ASP A 722 -17.64 -64.35 -50.28
N ASP A 723 -16.42 -63.86 -50.54
CA ASP A 723 -15.33 -64.18 -51.48
C ASP A 723 -14.13 -63.26 -51.11
N ASP A 724 -12.92 -63.78 -51.27
CA ASP A 724 -11.57 -63.19 -51.39
C ASP A 724 -11.24 -61.74 -50.91
N GLY A 725 -10.15 -61.64 -50.11
CA GLY A 725 -9.24 -60.49 -50.17
C GLY A 725 -8.33 -60.20 -48.96
N LEU A 726 -7.17 -60.87 -48.86
CA LEU A 726 -5.98 -60.35 -48.15
C LEU A 726 -5.00 -59.72 -49.18
N PRO A 727 -3.95 -58.94 -48.85
CA PRO A 727 -3.50 -58.31 -47.58
C PRO A 727 -3.07 -56.81 -47.72
N GLY A 728 -2.70 -56.12 -46.62
CA GLY A 728 -1.91 -54.88 -46.72
C GLY A 728 -1.77 -53.96 -45.48
N PHE A 729 -0.78 -54.26 -44.63
CA PHE A 729 0.20 -53.35 -43.98
C PHE A 729 -0.18 -51.95 -43.44
N THR A 730 0.07 -51.77 -42.12
CA THR A 730 0.68 -50.63 -41.35
C THR A 730 0.11 -49.20 -41.51
N VAL A 731 -0.10 -48.43 -40.43
CA VAL A 731 0.90 -47.61 -39.69
C VAL A 731 0.21 -46.98 -38.44
N VAL A 732 0.66 -47.26 -37.21
CA VAL A 732 1.41 -46.41 -36.23
C VAL A 732 0.64 -45.33 -35.45
N ALA A 733 0.77 -45.44 -34.12
CA ALA A 733 0.85 -44.45 -33.03
C ALA A 733 -0.41 -43.71 -32.53
N GLY A 734 -0.54 -43.77 -31.20
CA GLY A 734 -1.31 -42.84 -30.37
C GLY A 734 -1.38 -43.33 -28.92
N LEU A 735 -0.24 -43.42 -28.21
CA LEU A 735 -0.23 -43.61 -26.75
C LEU A 735 -0.32 -42.22 -26.11
N VAL A 736 -1.35 -41.99 -25.30
CA VAL A 736 -1.51 -40.80 -24.46
C VAL A 736 -1.21 -41.24 -23.03
N ALA A 737 -0.09 -40.76 -22.48
CA ALA A 737 0.20 -40.86 -21.06
C ALA A 737 -0.48 -39.67 -20.35
N VAL A 738 -1.35 -39.98 -19.39
CA VAL A 738 -1.93 -39.00 -18.45
C VAL A 738 -1.15 -39.17 -17.14
N LEU A 739 -0.30 -38.19 -16.82
CA LEU A 739 0.34 -38.04 -15.51
C LEU A 739 -0.59 -37.16 -14.66
N VAL A 740 -1.17 -37.75 -13.61
CA VAL A 740 -1.86 -37.03 -12.54
C VAL A 740 -0.82 -36.75 -11.46
N THR A 741 -0.42 -35.49 -11.31
CA THR A 741 0.37 -35.01 -10.17
C THR A 741 -0.60 -34.56 -9.06
N LEU A 742 -0.61 -35.25 -7.91
CA LEU A 742 -1.21 -34.75 -6.68
C LEU A 742 -0.37 -33.57 -6.15
N GLY A 743 -1.05 -32.46 -5.83
CA GLY A 743 -0.44 -31.26 -5.29
C GLY A 743 -0.27 -31.35 -3.78
N ALA A 744 0.98 -31.20 -3.32
CA ALA A 744 1.30 -30.88 -1.94
C ALA A 744 1.01 -29.39 -1.67
N VAL A 745 0.28 -29.16 -0.58
CA VAL A 745 -0.10 -27.87 -0.03
C VAL A 745 1.11 -27.27 0.69
N ALA A 746 1.60 -26.12 0.21
CA ALA A 746 2.55 -25.30 0.95
C ALA A 746 1.76 -24.39 1.93
N ARG A 747 1.94 -24.61 3.23
CA ARG A 747 1.62 -23.63 4.27
C ARG A 747 2.75 -22.59 4.32
N ARG A 748 2.33 -21.33 4.46
CA ARG A 748 3.15 -20.19 4.85
C ARG A 748 3.66 -20.39 6.28
N GLU A 749 4.95 -20.19 6.46
CA GLU A 749 5.49 -19.19 7.40
C GLU A 749 6.52 -18.34 6.65
#